data_AF-A0A1E2S0I4-F1
#
_entry.id   AF-A0A1E2S0I4-F1
#
_cell.length_a   1.000
_cell.length_b   1.000
_cell.length_c   1.000
_cell.angle_alpha   90.00
_cell.angle_beta   90.00
_cell.angle_gamma   90.00
#
_symmetry.space_group_name_H-M   'P 1'
#
loop_
_entity.id
_entity.type
_entity.pdbx_description
1 polymer ?
#
loop_
_entity_poly.entity_id
_entity_poly.type
_entity_poly.pdbx_seq_one_letter_code
_entity_poly.pdbx_strand_id
1 'polypeptide(L)'
;MPSNNFALQSNWSSIFTPARSRWSALSVATQRRIRFVALHAVFALFGAALAFSAGSAALASFGIGLSFPGAGFLISEFGDWTTLAGSLWQTAMALFIFAACLGLWLATGNVIAPPSAWLGTAIWSATVSGGGEATALSPVHALLPLSAVATTGYLAWRQSYASAPSKVPVQSLFSVPAAEPTSIARELTEPTAQLMRLILDRALQERESFDGFDRRDQFQTGAIRYQLNFMSYALSLAQAEFLPAFDGYLQDAQSRLADKVQAYRVWSYWRAENAWGNLCLGRDPILRDNIMLSGFVAAQLALGRNATGGHDRTTGPLSFAYPSGQMFDYSLPDLLDTLADGYRRSPYGLQACEPNWIYPLCNMIAAVGLKAGDTVYGTRRWSGVEDRFHHNLLRDFIRPDGTLIAFRSALTGFAPPAVGGAVMQTLPCLFLNSLSPSLARRLWCRAREDVRERGLRRAFWPIDTGNYGLTRSGGWAASAAAAFELGDTEMGEMLLERLDTVHPAVADAGAIHRHDVSVWTHAMELMARVGGHHALARLACVPTKPGLGPRLAHAPFETVNVVRARQIEEGISVVLLPHGSGGHANLRLAGFRPGETCVLSGAETGRQSLKADKAGELPVPLTVQGRTSFTITPAGV
;
A
#
# COMPACT_ATOMS: atom_id res chain seq x y z
N MET A 1 -35.92 4.62 -8.52
CA MET A 1 -34.65 4.08 -9.04
C MET A 1 -34.31 4.82 -10.32
N PRO A 2 -33.19 5.55 -10.38
CA PRO A 2 -32.54 5.86 -11.65
C PRO A 2 -31.26 5.04 -11.77
N SER A 3 -31.18 4.29 -12.87
CA SER A 3 -30.00 3.62 -13.38
C SER A 3 -28.91 4.66 -13.68
N ASN A 4 -27.86 4.70 -12.86
CA ASN A 4 -26.62 5.39 -13.21
C ASN A 4 -25.88 4.57 -14.26
N ASN A 5 -26.31 4.71 -15.50
CA ASN A 5 -25.56 4.30 -16.67
C ASN A 5 -24.24 5.09 -16.68
N PHE A 6 -23.13 4.38 -16.53
CA PHE A 6 -21.77 4.83 -16.83
C PHE A 6 -21.64 5.12 -18.34
N ALA A 7 -22.24 6.21 -18.80
CA ALA A 7 -22.11 6.70 -20.16
C ALA A 7 -21.06 7.82 -20.20
N LEU A 8 -19.78 7.44 -20.34
CA LEU A 8 -18.73 8.33 -20.82
C LEU A 8 -18.24 7.81 -22.17
N GLN A 9 -18.99 8.11 -23.22
CA GLN A 9 -18.47 8.14 -24.58
C GLN A 9 -17.63 9.42 -24.73
N SER A 10 -16.36 9.35 -24.33
CA SER A 10 -15.35 10.34 -24.72
C SER A 10 -14.21 9.63 -25.44
N ASN A 11 -13.93 10.13 -26.65
CA ASN A 11 -12.95 9.66 -27.63
C ASN A 11 -11.76 8.85 -27.04
N TRP A 12 -11.76 7.53 -27.28
CA TRP A 12 -10.97 6.52 -26.57
C TRP A 12 -9.45 6.54 -26.82
N SER A 13 -8.99 7.27 -27.85
CA SER A 13 -7.58 7.51 -28.19
C SER A 13 -6.97 8.71 -27.44
N SER A 14 -7.79 9.54 -26.78
CA SER A 14 -7.42 10.86 -26.28
C SER A 14 -7.00 10.94 -24.79
N ILE A 15 -6.92 9.82 -24.08
CA ILE A 15 -6.56 9.85 -22.64
C ILE A 15 -5.05 9.82 -22.42
N PHE A 16 -4.28 9.20 -23.33
CA PHE A 16 -2.81 9.24 -23.32
C PHE A 16 -2.22 10.27 -24.28
N THR A 17 -3.04 10.83 -25.18
CA THR A 17 -2.67 12.06 -25.90
C THR A 17 -3.30 13.22 -25.13
N PRO A 18 -2.52 14.04 -24.41
CA PRO A 18 -3.09 15.20 -23.73
C PRO A 18 -3.87 16.00 -24.76
N ALA A 19 -5.17 16.19 -24.53
CA ALA A 19 -5.92 17.20 -25.25
C ALA A 19 -5.09 18.48 -25.19
N ARG A 20 -4.81 19.10 -26.34
CA ARG A 20 -4.23 20.45 -26.40
C ARG A 20 -5.24 21.44 -25.81
N SER A 21 -5.45 21.39 -24.50
CA SER A 21 -6.33 22.28 -23.76
C SER A 21 -5.47 23.09 -22.81
N ARG A 22 -5.39 24.41 -23.06
CA ARG A 22 -5.07 25.58 -22.21
C ARG A 22 -4.03 25.51 -21.06
N TRP A 23 -3.35 24.39 -20.80
CA TRP A 23 -2.38 24.21 -19.74
C TRP A 23 -1.00 23.96 -20.36
N SER A 24 -0.42 25.02 -20.93
CA SER A 24 0.91 25.10 -21.54
C SER A 24 2.08 25.03 -20.54
N ALA A 25 1.85 24.59 -19.30
CA ALA A 25 2.88 24.54 -18.26
C ALA A 25 3.62 23.20 -18.25
N LEU A 26 4.89 23.20 -17.84
CA LEU A 26 5.67 21.98 -17.58
C LEU A 26 5.06 21.20 -16.40
N SER A 27 5.16 19.85 -16.41
CA SER A 27 4.71 19.02 -15.26
C SER A 27 5.51 19.33 -14.00
N VAL A 28 4.98 18.98 -12.82
CA VAL A 28 5.66 19.27 -11.55
C VAL A 28 7.00 18.53 -11.51
N ALA A 29 7.04 17.28 -11.98
CA ALA A 29 8.28 16.51 -12.07
C ALA A 29 9.32 17.17 -12.99
N THR A 30 8.91 17.67 -14.15
CA THR A 30 9.82 18.36 -15.07
C THR A 30 10.34 19.66 -14.47
N GLN A 31 9.50 20.44 -13.80
CA GLN A 31 9.94 21.65 -13.09
C GLN A 31 10.96 21.34 -11.99
N ARG A 32 10.76 20.28 -11.20
CA ARG A 32 11.70 19.85 -10.16
C ARG A 32 13.03 19.38 -10.73
N ARG A 33 13.00 18.62 -11.83
CA ARG A 33 14.22 18.17 -12.52
C ARG A 33 15.03 19.33 -13.09
N ILE A 34 14.38 20.31 -13.73
CA ILE A 34 15.05 21.52 -14.24
C ILE A 34 15.71 22.28 -13.09
N ARG A 35 14.99 22.50 -11.98
CA ARG A 35 15.56 23.16 -10.80
C ARG A 35 16.76 22.37 -10.24
N PHE A 36 16.67 21.05 -10.16
CA PHE A 36 17.76 20.20 -9.70
C PHE A 36 19.00 20.30 -10.60
N VAL A 37 18.82 20.22 -11.92
CA VAL A 37 19.92 20.38 -12.89
C VAL A 37 20.55 21.76 -12.77
N ALA A 38 19.75 22.82 -12.64
CA ALA A 38 20.24 24.18 -12.48
C ALA A 38 21.05 24.35 -11.19
N LEU A 39 20.55 23.84 -10.06
CA LEU A 39 21.28 23.86 -8.79
C LEU A 39 22.59 23.08 -8.89
N HIS A 40 22.56 21.89 -9.50
CA HIS A 40 23.77 21.09 -9.71
C HIS A 40 24.78 21.82 -10.60
N ALA A 41 24.33 22.50 -11.66
CA ALA A 41 25.19 23.33 -12.51
C ALA A 41 25.84 24.47 -11.74
N VAL A 42 25.11 25.15 -10.85
CA VAL A 42 25.68 26.19 -9.98
C VAL A 42 26.76 25.61 -9.06
N PHE A 43 26.51 24.47 -8.40
CA PHE A 43 27.52 23.81 -7.57
C PHE A 43 28.73 23.34 -8.36
N ALA A 44 28.52 22.78 -9.55
CA ALA A 44 29.59 22.34 -10.43
C ALA A 44 30.46 23.50 -10.92
N LEU A 45 29.86 24.63 -11.31
CA LEU A 45 30.56 25.86 -11.70
C LEU A 45 31.30 26.49 -10.53
N PHE A 46 30.69 26.51 -9.34
CA PHE A 46 31.36 26.99 -8.13
C PHE A 46 32.58 26.13 -7.77
N GLY A 47 32.42 24.79 -7.81
CA GLY A 47 33.52 23.84 -7.60
C GLY A 47 34.64 24.01 -8.62
N ALA A 48 34.29 24.20 -9.90
CA ALA A 48 35.25 24.49 -10.96
C ALA A 48 35.99 25.82 -10.70
N ALA A 49 35.27 26.91 -10.40
CA ALA A 49 35.87 28.20 -10.11
C ALA A 49 36.83 28.13 -8.91
N LEU A 50 36.45 27.41 -7.86
CA LEU A 50 37.29 27.16 -6.71
C LEU A 50 38.55 26.39 -7.08
N ALA A 51 38.42 25.38 -7.95
CA ALA A 51 39.56 24.61 -8.40
C ALA A 51 40.54 25.43 -9.26
N PHE A 52 40.04 26.21 -10.22
CA PHE A 52 40.87 27.05 -11.10
C PHE A 52 41.50 28.26 -10.41
N SER A 53 40.93 28.71 -9.28
CA SER A 53 41.48 29.80 -8.47
C SER A 53 42.30 29.30 -7.26
N ALA A 54 42.43 27.99 -7.09
CA ALA A 54 43.12 27.41 -5.94
C ALA A 54 44.63 27.62 -6.01
N GLY A 55 45.22 28.16 -4.94
CA GLY A 55 46.67 28.20 -4.74
C GLY A 55 47.27 26.91 -4.18
N SER A 56 46.44 25.93 -3.79
CA SER A 56 46.87 24.66 -3.20
C SER A 56 46.15 23.46 -3.81
N ALA A 57 46.84 22.31 -3.87
CA ALA A 57 46.28 21.06 -4.36
C ALA A 57 45.06 20.61 -3.56
N ALA A 58 45.07 20.79 -2.23
CA ALA A 58 43.91 20.51 -1.39
C ALA A 58 42.66 21.31 -1.82
N LEU A 59 42.79 22.62 -2.06
CA LEU A 59 41.65 23.45 -2.44
C LEU A 59 41.15 23.12 -3.86
N ALA A 60 42.06 22.75 -4.76
CA ALA A 60 41.72 22.25 -6.08
C ALA A 60 40.91 20.95 -6.01
N SER A 61 41.38 19.97 -5.23
CA SER A 61 40.73 18.66 -5.02
C SER A 61 39.37 18.81 -4.37
N PHE A 62 39.25 19.70 -3.38
CA PHE A 62 37.96 20.04 -2.80
C PHE A 62 37.00 20.61 -3.85
N GLY A 63 37.45 21.59 -4.64
CA GLY A 63 36.65 22.24 -5.69
C GLY A 63 36.10 21.25 -6.71
N ILE A 64 36.93 20.38 -7.29
CA ILE A 64 36.45 19.35 -8.21
C ILE A 64 35.57 18.31 -7.50
N GLY A 65 35.88 17.95 -6.25
CA GLY A 65 35.05 17.08 -5.42
C GLY A 65 33.63 17.63 -5.18
N LEU A 66 33.44 18.94 -5.16
CA LEU A 66 32.11 19.57 -5.09
C LEU A 66 31.31 19.39 -6.38
N SER A 67 31.97 19.26 -7.53
CA SER A 67 31.29 19.09 -8.81
C SER A 67 30.71 17.69 -9.00
N PHE A 68 31.35 16.65 -8.45
CA PHE A 68 30.83 15.27 -8.47
C PHE A 68 31.46 14.41 -7.37
N PRO A 69 30.72 13.51 -6.70
CA PRO A 69 31.25 12.66 -5.64
C PRO A 69 32.47 11.84 -6.10
N GLY A 70 33.58 11.97 -5.37
CA GLY A 70 34.83 11.28 -5.66
C GLY A 70 35.70 11.89 -6.77
N ALA A 71 35.23 12.91 -7.50
CA ALA A 71 36.00 13.50 -8.61
C ALA A 71 37.30 14.20 -8.14
N GLY A 72 37.35 14.66 -6.89
CA GLY A 72 38.54 15.30 -6.32
C GLY A 72 39.77 14.39 -6.22
N PHE A 73 39.57 13.06 -6.18
CA PHE A 73 40.68 12.10 -6.17
C PHE A 73 41.37 11.97 -7.54
N LEU A 74 40.75 12.49 -8.61
CA LEU A 74 41.28 12.39 -9.98
C LEU A 74 42.25 13.54 -10.36
N ILE A 75 42.51 14.49 -9.44
CA ILE A 75 43.44 15.61 -9.70
C ILE A 75 44.91 15.20 -9.57
N SER A 76 45.19 14.13 -8.81
CA SER A 76 46.57 13.67 -8.59
C SER A 76 47.30 13.42 -9.91
N GLU A 77 48.51 13.98 -10.06
CA GLU A 77 49.38 13.63 -11.19
C GLU A 77 49.71 12.14 -11.16
N PHE A 78 49.43 11.44 -12.26
CA PHE A 78 49.68 10.00 -12.39
C PHE A 78 51.16 9.76 -12.73
N GLY A 79 52.03 9.94 -11.73
CA GLY A 79 53.48 9.77 -11.88
C GLY A 79 53.91 8.29 -11.95
N ASP A 80 53.12 7.39 -11.36
CA ASP A 80 53.33 5.94 -11.42
C ASP A 80 52.01 5.15 -11.35
N TRP A 81 52.09 3.83 -11.52
CA TRP A 81 50.92 2.96 -11.43
C TRP A 81 50.32 2.89 -10.02
N THR A 82 51.11 3.14 -8.97
CA THR A 82 50.66 3.00 -7.58
C THR A 82 49.76 4.15 -7.17
N THR A 83 50.13 5.38 -7.54
CA THR A 83 49.36 6.61 -7.35
C THR A 83 48.06 6.58 -8.16
N LEU A 84 48.10 6.13 -9.43
CA LEU A 84 46.89 5.94 -10.24
C LEU A 84 45.94 4.90 -9.62
N ALA A 85 46.47 3.74 -9.20
CA ALA A 85 45.65 2.70 -8.57
C ALA A 85 45.01 3.19 -7.25
N GLY A 86 45.76 3.95 -6.44
CA GLY A 86 45.27 4.57 -5.22
C GLY A 86 44.13 5.56 -5.46
N SER A 87 44.28 6.47 -6.43
CA SER A 87 43.25 7.45 -6.78
C SER A 87 41.98 6.82 -7.35
N LEU A 88 42.12 5.78 -8.20
CA LEU A 88 40.97 5.01 -8.70
C LEU A 88 40.25 4.26 -7.59
N TRP A 89 40.99 3.65 -6.65
CA TRP A 89 40.41 2.98 -5.49
C TRP A 89 39.64 3.97 -4.58
N GLN A 90 40.21 5.13 -4.29
CA GLN A 90 39.56 6.16 -3.47
C GLN A 90 38.31 6.72 -4.16
N THR A 91 38.37 6.94 -5.48
CA THR A 91 37.21 7.33 -6.28
C THR A 91 36.11 6.26 -6.19
N ALA A 92 36.45 4.99 -6.37
CA ALA A 92 35.50 3.89 -6.26
C ALA A 92 34.88 3.80 -4.87
N MET A 93 35.68 3.99 -3.81
CA MET A 93 35.19 4.01 -2.42
C MET A 93 34.26 5.20 -2.16
N ALA A 94 34.60 6.39 -2.65
CA ALA A 94 33.74 7.57 -2.56
C ALA A 94 32.40 7.38 -3.27
N LEU A 95 32.41 6.79 -4.47
CA LEU A 95 31.19 6.45 -5.21
C LEU A 95 30.36 5.39 -4.49
N PHE A 96 31.00 4.39 -3.89
CA PHE A 96 30.31 3.39 -3.07
C PHE A 96 29.64 4.01 -1.85
N ILE A 97 30.34 4.86 -1.10
CA ILE A 97 29.79 5.57 0.06
C ILE A 97 28.60 6.44 -0.37
N PHE A 98 28.75 7.21 -1.45
CA PHE A 98 27.67 8.04 -1.97
C PHE A 98 26.47 7.19 -2.42
N ALA A 99 26.70 6.08 -3.12
CA ALA A 99 25.65 5.15 -3.54
C ALA A 99 24.92 4.51 -2.34
N ALA A 100 25.65 4.14 -1.29
CA ALA A 100 25.06 3.63 -0.05
C ALA A 100 24.19 4.69 0.64
N CYS A 101 24.64 5.94 0.68
CA CYS A 101 23.85 7.05 1.21
C CYS A 101 22.63 7.40 0.35
N LEU A 102 22.70 7.26 -0.97
CA LEU A 102 21.53 7.33 -1.85
C LEU A 102 20.54 6.20 -1.56
N GLY A 103 21.03 4.98 -1.31
CA GLY A 103 20.22 3.85 -0.88
C GLY A 103 19.51 4.12 0.46
N LEU A 104 20.21 4.70 1.43
CA LEU A 104 19.64 5.10 2.72
C LEU A 104 18.56 6.19 2.56
N TRP A 105 18.82 7.20 1.71
CA TRP A 105 17.83 8.23 1.39
C TRP A 105 16.59 7.62 0.75
N LEU A 106 16.75 6.68 -0.17
CA LEU A 106 15.64 5.98 -0.80
C LEU A 106 14.85 5.13 0.21
N ALA A 107 15.52 4.43 1.12
CA ALA A 107 14.90 3.50 2.04
C ALA A 107 14.30 4.13 3.31
N THR A 108 14.65 5.37 3.65
CA THR A 108 14.23 5.99 4.94
C THR A 108 13.88 7.47 4.82
N GLY A 109 13.96 8.05 3.62
CA GLY A 109 13.77 9.49 3.42
C GLY A 109 14.89 10.37 4.00
N ASN A 110 16.05 9.81 4.41
CA ASN A 110 17.18 10.56 4.98
C ASN A 110 17.84 11.50 3.96
N VAL A 111 17.36 12.75 3.90
CA VAL A 111 17.82 13.76 2.93
C VAL A 111 19.22 14.30 3.25
N ILE A 112 19.70 14.08 4.47
CA ILE A 112 21.02 14.54 4.94
C ILE A 112 22.14 13.63 4.43
N ALA A 113 21.87 12.32 4.29
CA ALA A 113 22.90 11.34 3.98
C ALA A 113 23.63 11.58 2.64
N PRO A 114 22.96 11.77 1.49
CA PRO A 114 23.68 11.98 0.22
C PRO A 114 24.53 13.26 0.19
N PRO A 115 24.02 14.44 0.60
CA PRO A 115 24.84 15.65 0.68
C PRO A 115 26.03 15.52 1.64
N SER A 116 25.85 14.82 2.77
CA SER A 116 26.94 14.62 3.74
C SER A 116 28.03 13.70 3.19
N ALA A 117 27.65 12.62 2.49
CA ALA A 117 28.62 11.76 1.80
C ALA A 117 29.35 12.50 0.68
N TRP A 118 28.64 13.31 -0.09
CA TRP A 118 29.25 14.13 -1.14
C TRP A 118 30.27 15.11 -0.55
N LEU A 119 29.85 15.94 0.41
CA LEU A 119 30.75 16.90 1.05
C LEU A 119 31.91 16.21 1.76
N GLY A 120 31.64 15.11 2.48
CA GLY A 120 32.65 14.32 3.18
C GLY A 120 33.70 13.74 2.22
N THR A 121 33.29 13.24 1.06
CA THR A 121 34.24 12.74 0.05
C THR A 121 35.04 13.86 -0.61
N ALA A 122 34.48 15.06 -0.78
CA ALA A 122 35.22 16.23 -1.25
C ALA A 122 36.27 16.72 -0.23
N ILE A 123 35.92 16.74 1.07
CA ILE A 123 36.86 17.05 2.16
C ILE A 123 37.95 15.99 2.22
N TRP A 124 37.57 14.71 2.12
CA TRP A 124 38.52 13.62 2.15
C TRP A 124 39.53 13.70 0.99
N SER A 125 39.10 14.03 -0.23
CA SER A 125 40.03 14.24 -1.34
C SER A 125 41.00 15.40 -1.09
N ALA A 126 40.55 16.51 -0.49
CA ALA A 126 41.43 17.60 -0.08
C ALA A 126 42.50 17.15 0.92
N THR A 127 42.13 16.34 1.93
CA THR A 127 43.09 15.86 2.94
C THR A 127 44.14 14.93 2.35
N VAL A 128 43.79 14.12 1.35
CA VAL A 128 44.71 13.20 0.68
C VAL A 128 45.67 13.95 -0.25
N SER A 129 45.21 15.01 -0.92
CA SER A 129 46.05 15.82 -1.82
C SER A 129 47.08 16.70 -1.09
N GLY A 130 46.89 16.99 0.19
CA GLY A 130 47.86 17.73 1.02
C GLY A 130 48.01 19.22 0.65
N GLY A 131 48.98 19.89 1.28
CA GLY A 131 49.20 21.35 1.17
C GLY A 131 50.17 21.82 0.09
N GLY A 132 50.56 20.95 -0.86
CA GLY A 132 51.45 21.32 -1.96
C GLY A 132 50.85 22.37 -2.89
N GLU A 133 51.69 23.02 -3.70
CA GLU A 133 51.22 23.93 -4.76
C GLU A 133 50.26 23.19 -5.70
N ALA A 134 49.21 23.88 -6.13
CA ALA A 134 48.30 23.31 -7.11
C ALA A 134 49.07 23.03 -8.40
N THR A 135 49.12 21.76 -8.82
CA THR A 135 49.57 21.41 -10.16
C THR A 135 48.64 22.08 -11.16
N ALA A 136 49.18 22.57 -12.28
CA ALA A 136 48.37 23.28 -13.28
C ALA A 136 47.24 22.35 -13.74
N LEU A 137 45.99 22.69 -13.39
CA LEU A 137 44.83 21.89 -13.75
C LEU A 137 44.76 21.78 -15.27
N SER A 138 44.99 20.57 -15.79
CA SER A 138 44.86 20.33 -17.22
C SER A 138 43.43 20.64 -17.69
N PRO A 139 43.21 21.03 -18.96
CA PRO A 139 41.88 21.25 -19.52
C PRO A 139 40.92 20.05 -19.34
N VAL A 140 41.44 18.83 -19.14
CA VAL A 140 40.67 17.62 -18.86
C VAL A 140 39.91 17.74 -17.53
N HIS A 141 40.46 18.41 -16.52
CA HIS A 141 39.79 18.63 -15.24
C HIS A 141 38.60 19.60 -15.37
N ALA A 142 38.63 20.53 -16.34
CA ALA A 142 37.48 21.39 -16.66
C ALA A 142 36.29 20.59 -17.23
N LEU A 143 36.55 19.41 -17.82
CA LEU A 143 35.52 18.56 -18.41
C LEU A 143 34.75 17.76 -17.34
N LEU A 144 35.31 17.53 -16.15
CA LEU A 144 34.63 16.77 -15.10
C LEU A 144 33.34 17.46 -14.58
N PRO A 145 33.35 18.75 -14.22
CA PRO A 145 32.12 19.46 -13.85
C PRO A 145 31.11 19.54 -15.00
N LEU A 146 31.58 19.80 -16.23
CA LEU A 146 30.73 19.90 -17.42
C LEU A 146 30.05 18.57 -17.76
N SER A 147 30.80 17.47 -17.70
CA SER A 147 30.28 16.12 -17.93
C SER A 147 29.25 15.72 -16.86
N ALA A 148 29.49 16.03 -15.58
CA ALA A 148 28.53 15.76 -14.50
C ALA A 148 27.18 16.48 -14.72
N VAL A 149 27.25 17.76 -15.10
CA VAL A 149 26.05 18.55 -15.44
C VAL A 149 25.38 18.02 -16.70
N ALA A 150 26.14 17.71 -17.74
CA ALA A 150 25.62 17.15 -18.99
C ALA A 150 24.94 15.78 -18.77
N THR A 151 25.53 14.89 -17.98
CA THR A 151 24.94 13.60 -17.60
C THR A 151 23.65 13.79 -16.82
N THR A 152 23.64 14.68 -15.83
CA THR A 152 22.42 14.97 -15.05
C THR A 152 21.31 15.56 -15.91
N GLY A 153 21.67 16.49 -16.80
CA GLY A 153 20.76 17.08 -17.79
C GLY A 153 20.22 16.05 -18.77
N TYR A 154 21.07 15.16 -19.27
CA TYR A 154 20.68 14.05 -20.14
C TYR A 154 19.72 13.08 -19.44
N LEU A 155 19.99 12.70 -18.18
CA LEU A 155 19.09 11.85 -17.41
C LEU A 155 17.74 12.53 -17.17
N ALA A 156 17.74 13.83 -16.86
CA ALA A 156 16.52 14.63 -16.70
C ALA A 156 15.70 14.73 -17.99
N TRP A 157 16.37 14.96 -19.12
CA TRP A 157 15.77 14.98 -20.45
C TRP A 157 15.19 13.60 -20.80
N ARG A 158 15.97 12.53 -20.60
CA ARG A 158 15.54 11.16 -20.86
C ARG A 158 14.29 10.80 -20.06
N GLN A 159 14.20 11.16 -18.78
CA GLN A 159 13.00 10.91 -17.98
C GLN A 159 11.79 11.78 -18.38
N SER A 160 12.01 12.91 -19.05
CA SER A 160 10.95 13.82 -19.47
C SER A 160 10.44 13.51 -20.88
N TYR A 161 11.27 12.92 -21.74
CA TYR A 161 11.01 12.81 -23.18
C TYR A 161 11.29 11.44 -23.81
N ALA A 162 12.05 10.54 -23.18
CA ALA A 162 12.54 9.32 -23.85
C ALA A 162 11.64 8.09 -23.70
N SER A 163 10.33 8.27 -23.55
CA SER A 163 9.39 7.15 -23.61
C SER A 163 8.61 7.22 -24.92
N ALA A 164 8.86 6.25 -25.80
CA ALA A 164 7.97 6.02 -26.92
C ALA A 164 6.58 5.63 -26.37
N PRO A 165 5.48 6.17 -26.90
CA PRO A 165 4.15 5.73 -26.51
C PRO A 165 4.00 4.22 -26.77
N SER A 166 3.31 3.55 -25.85
CA SER A 166 3.06 2.12 -25.96
C SER A 166 2.22 1.83 -27.20
N LYS A 167 2.58 0.77 -27.93
CA LYS A 167 1.83 0.25 -29.07
C LYS A 167 0.69 -0.68 -28.65
N VAL A 168 0.45 -0.89 -27.36
CA VAL A 168 -0.60 -1.82 -26.88
C VAL A 168 -1.95 -1.34 -27.44
N PRO A 169 -2.57 -2.08 -28.37
CA PRO A 169 -3.85 -1.69 -28.93
C PRO A 169 -4.90 -1.75 -27.82
N VAL A 170 -5.72 -0.71 -27.70
CA VAL A 170 -6.88 -0.64 -26.77
C VAL A 170 -7.90 -1.78 -27.02
N GLN A 171 -7.69 -2.59 -28.06
CA GLN A 171 -8.54 -3.70 -28.49
C GLN A 171 -8.31 -5.02 -27.71
N SER A 172 -7.34 -5.13 -26.80
CA SER A 172 -7.15 -6.32 -25.94
C SER A 172 -7.82 -6.20 -24.57
N LEU A 173 -8.95 -5.48 -24.49
CA LEU A 173 -9.78 -5.54 -23.29
C LEU A 173 -10.29 -6.97 -23.15
N PHE A 174 -9.85 -7.67 -22.09
CA PHE A 174 -10.42 -8.96 -21.74
C PHE A 174 -11.92 -8.77 -21.49
N SER A 175 -12.72 -9.75 -21.90
CA SER A 175 -14.14 -9.74 -21.66
C SER A 175 -14.37 -9.75 -20.15
N VAL A 176 -14.89 -8.65 -19.62
CA VAL A 176 -15.30 -8.57 -18.22
C VAL A 176 -16.69 -9.17 -18.13
N PRO A 177 -16.91 -10.27 -17.40
CA PRO A 177 -18.24 -10.79 -17.16
C PRO A 177 -19.09 -9.70 -16.48
N ALA A 178 -20.39 -9.64 -16.81
CA ALA A 178 -21.30 -8.83 -16.01
C ALA A 178 -21.15 -9.24 -14.55
N ALA A 179 -21.07 -8.27 -13.63
CA ALA A 179 -21.01 -8.59 -12.22
C ALA A 179 -22.30 -9.37 -11.87
N GLU A 180 -22.17 -10.65 -11.54
CA GLU A 180 -23.32 -11.41 -11.06
C GLU A 180 -23.79 -10.80 -9.74
N PRO A 181 -25.10 -10.64 -9.53
CA PRO A 181 -25.62 -10.30 -8.22
C PRO A 181 -25.06 -11.29 -7.21
N THR A 182 -24.44 -10.82 -6.13
CA THR A 182 -23.91 -11.69 -5.08
C THR A 182 -25.00 -12.66 -4.65
N SER A 183 -24.87 -13.93 -5.02
CA SER A 183 -25.91 -14.91 -4.73
C SER A 183 -26.04 -15.05 -3.21
N ILE A 184 -27.28 -15.15 -2.73
CA ILE A 184 -27.61 -15.26 -1.30
C ILE A 184 -26.97 -16.53 -0.67
N ALA A 185 -26.50 -17.47 -1.50
CA ALA A 185 -26.02 -18.79 -1.12
C ALA A 185 -24.49 -18.92 -0.96
N ARG A 186 -23.66 -17.88 -1.18
CA ARG A 186 -22.19 -18.02 -1.06
C ARG A 186 -21.75 -18.25 0.39
N GLU A 187 -21.02 -19.34 0.60
CA GLU A 187 -20.34 -19.73 1.84
C GLU A 187 -18.82 -19.65 1.64
N LEU A 188 -18.08 -19.29 2.69
CA LEU A 188 -16.63 -19.46 2.66
C LEU A 188 -16.30 -20.95 2.54
N THR A 189 -15.44 -21.31 1.59
CA THR A 189 -14.91 -22.68 1.51
C THR A 189 -14.06 -22.97 2.75
N GLU A 190 -13.99 -24.23 3.15
CA GLU A 190 -13.20 -24.64 4.31
C GLU A 190 -11.73 -24.16 4.25
N PRO A 191 -10.99 -24.30 3.14
CA PRO A 191 -9.63 -23.77 3.05
C PRO A 191 -9.56 -22.25 3.22
N THR A 192 -10.56 -21.51 2.70
CA THR A 192 -10.61 -20.05 2.85
C THR A 192 -10.93 -19.65 4.29
N ALA A 193 -11.81 -20.40 4.97
CA ALA A 193 -12.08 -20.21 6.39
C ALA A 193 -10.84 -20.49 7.26
N GLN A 194 -10.06 -21.53 6.94
CA GLN A 194 -8.80 -21.85 7.61
C GLN A 194 -7.72 -20.78 7.35
N LEU A 195 -7.65 -20.21 6.13
CA LEU A 195 -6.78 -19.07 5.84
C LEU A 195 -7.21 -17.82 6.61
N MET A 196 -8.52 -17.54 6.68
CA MET A 196 -9.04 -16.45 7.50
C MET A 196 -8.69 -16.63 8.97
N ARG A 197 -8.69 -17.88 9.45
CA ARG A 197 -8.29 -18.19 10.84
C ARG A 197 -6.84 -17.83 11.13
N LEU A 198 -5.90 -18.10 10.23
CA LEU A 198 -4.49 -17.67 10.37
C LEU A 198 -4.37 -16.16 10.64
N ILE A 199 -5.20 -15.37 9.94
CA ILE A 199 -5.27 -13.91 10.08
C ILE A 199 -5.94 -13.53 11.40
N LEU A 200 -7.01 -14.21 11.78
CA LEU A 200 -7.71 -13.97 13.05
C LEU A 200 -6.86 -14.33 14.28
N ASP A 201 -6.08 -15.41 14.23
CA ASP A 201 -5.16 -15.80 15.30
C ASP A 201 -4.13 -14.71 15.62
N ARG A 202 -3.81 -13.85 14.65
CA ARG A 202 -2.93 -12.68 14.80
C ARG A 202 -3.70 -11.43 15.19
N ALA A 203 -4.83 -11.18 14.54
CA ALA A 203 -5.67 -10.02 14.79
C ALA A 203 -6.26 -10.02 16.20
N LEU A 204 -6.64 -11.19 16.72
CA LEU A 204 -7.23 -11.37 18.04
C LEU A 204 -6.21 -11.35 19.18
N GLN A 205 -4.91 -11.21 18.93
CA GLN A 205 -3.94 -11.10 20.03
C GLN A 205 -4.11 -9.77 20.78
N GLU A 206 -3.75 -9.75 22.05
CA GLU A 206 -3.66 -8.52 22.85
C GLU A 206 -2.72 -7.48 22.22
N ARG A 207 -2.92 -6.19 22.52
CA ARG A 207 -2.24 -5.05 21.86
C ARG A 207 -0.72 -5.24 21.72
N GLU A 208 -0.04 -5.69 22.77
CA GLU A 208 1.43 -5.81 22.81
C GLU A 208 1.98 -7.12 22.21
N SER A 209 1.11 -8.09 21.96
CA SER A 209 1.48 -9.41 21.41
C SER A 209 1.48 -9.38 19.88
N PHE A 210 2.58 -9.84 19.27
CA PHE A 210 2.77 -9.87 17.82
C PHE A 210 3.30 -11.23 17.39
N ASP A 211 2.77 -12.30 17.96
CA ASP A 211 3.21 -13.66 17.70
C ASP A 211 2.74 -14.09 16.30
N GLY A 212 3.65 -14.69 15.54
CA GLY A 212 3.40 -15.06 14.15
C GLY A 212 3.44 -13.90 13.14
N PHE A 213 3.69 -12.65 13.55
CA PHE A 213 3.94 -11.54 12.62
C PHE A 213 5.37 -11.62 12.05
N ASP A 214 5.55 -11.24 10.78
CA ASP A 214 6.89 -11.05 10.22
C ASP A 214 7.55 -9.83 10.89
N ARG A 215 8.80 -9.99 11.34
CA ARG A 215 9.59 -8.92 11.97
C ARG A 215 10.90 -8.74 11.20
N ARG A 216 10.93 -7.80 10.26
CA ARG A 216 12.12 -7.47 9.46
C ARG A 216 12.69 -6.11 9.83
N ASP A 217 11.91 -5.06 9.60
CA ASP A 217 12.26 -3.67 9.89
C ASP A 217 10.99 -2.84 10.15
N GLN A 218 11.11 -1.52 10.32
CA GLN A 218 9.97 -0.59 10.47
C GLN A 218 10.06 0.61 9.51
N PHE A 219 10.83 0.53 8.42
CA PHE A 219 11.00 1.61 7.45
C PHE A 219 10.32 1.28 6.13
N GLN A 220 10.46 0.04 5.66
CA GLN A 220 10.02 -0.40 4.33
C GLN A 220 8.85 -1.40 4.42
N THR A 221 8.52 -2.02 3.29
CA THR A 221 7.32 -2.87 3.11
C THR A 221 7.21 -4.08 4.03
N GLY A 222 8.31 -4.50 4.67
CA GLY A 222 8.34 -5.56 5.68
C GLY A 222 7.87 -5.13 7.07
N ALA A 223 7.50 -3.86 7.23
CA ALA A 223 7.02 -3.32 8.49
C ALA A 223 5.66 -3.89 8.92
N ILE A 224 5.49 -4.03 10.24
CA ILE A 224 4.29 -4.64 10.86
C ILE A 224 3.01 -3.90 10.49
N ARG A 225 3.05 -2.57 10.33
CA ARG A 225 1.88 -1.78 9.94
C ARG A 225 1.23 -2.25 8.63
N TYR A 226 2.01 -2.65 7.62
CA TYR A 226 1.45 -3.21 6.39
C TYR A 226 0.65 -4.49 6.69
N GLN A 227 1.20 -5.38 7.51
CA GLN A 227 0.50 -6.61 7.90
C GLN A 227 -0.82 -6.28 8.63
N LEU A 228 -0.80 -5.34 9.59
CA LEU A 228 -2.01 -4.92 10.33
C LEU A 228 -3.10 -4.38 9.39
N ASN A 229 -2.76 -3.43 8.53
CA ASN A 229 -3.74 -2.79 7.66
C ASN A 229 -4.31 -3.79 6.62
N PHE A 230 -3.45 -4.60 6.00
CA PHE A 230 -3.92 -5.56 4.99
C PHE A 230 -4.71 -6.73 5.58
N MET A 231 -4.41 -7.17 6.81
CA MET A 231 -5.29 -8.08 7.54
C MET A 231 -6.67 -7.46 7.76
N SER A 232 -6.74 -6.19 8.19
CA SER A 232 -8.01 -5.48 8.36
C SER A 232 -8.80 -5.39 7.04
N TYR A 233 -8.13 -5.07 5.91
CA TYR A 233 -8.80 -5.02 4.61
C TYR A 233 -9.34 -6.38 4.19
N ALA A 234 -8.56 -7.44 4.37
CA ALA A 234 -8.97 -8.81 4.03
C ALA A 234 -10.18 -9.26 4.86
N LEU A 235 -10.16 -9.00 6.17
CA LEU A 235 -11.29 -9.28 7.05
C LEU A 235 -12.52 -8.44 6.71
N SER A 236 -12.34 -7.16 6.31
CA SER A 236 -13.45 -6.30 5.88
C SER A 236 -14.11 -6.82 4.60
N LEU A 237 -13.32 -7.30 3.63
CA LEU A 237 -13.85 -7.94 2.42
C LEU A 237 -14.57 -9.25 2.74
N ALA A 238 -13.99 -10.12 3.58
CA ALA A 238 -14.65 -11.35 4.00
C ALA A 238 -15.98 -11.06 4.71
N GLN A 239 -16.01 -10.03 5.56
CA GLN A 239 -17.21 -9.59 6.25
C GLN A 239 -18.28 -9.10 5.28
N ALA A 240 -17.94 -8.20 4.35
CA ALA A 240 -18.90 -7.67 3.39
C ALA A 240 -19.45 -8.75 2.43
N GLU A 241 -18.61 -9.67 1.96
CA GLU A 241 -18.96 -10.64 0.92
C GLU A 241 -19.58 -11.94 1.46
N PHE A 242 -19.39 -12.29 2.74
CA PHE A 242 -19.89 -13.57 3.28
C PHE A 242 -20.55 -13.45 4.66
N LEU A 243 -20.12 -12.49 5.47
CA LEU A 243 -20.48 -12.39 6.88
C LEU A 243 -21.07 -11.01 7.27
N PRO A 244 -21.93 -10.36 6.46
CA PRO A 244 -22.37 -8.99 6.75
C PRO A 244 -23.27 -8.89 7.99
N ALA A 245 -23.81 -10.00 8.47
CA ALA A 245 -24.59 -10.08 9.70
C ALA A 245 -23.83 -10.77 10.86
N PHE A 246 -22.49 -10.78 10.82
CA PHE A 246 -21.65 -11.32 11.89
C PHE A 246 -20.83 -10.21 12.52
N ASP A 247 -21.00 -10.04 13.83
CA ASP A 247 -20.17 -9.15 14.63
C ASP A 247 -19.02 -9.96 15.25
N GLY A 248 -19.32 -10.64 16.36
CA GLY A 248 -18.46 -11.60 17.06
C GLY A 248 -16.98 -11.28 17.02
N TYR A 249 -16.19 -12.33 16.79
CA TYR A 249 -14.74 -12.22 16.75
C TYR A 249 -14.21 -11.39 15.56
N LEU A 250 -15.00 -11.12 14.51
CA LEU A 250 -14.56 -10.25 13.41
C LEU A 250 -14.48 -8.79 13.86
N GLN A 251 -15.51 -8.30 14.57
CA GLN A 251 -15.47 -6.95 15.12
C GLN A 251 -14.38 -6.82 16.19
N ASP A 252 -14.21 -7.84 17.05
CA ASP A 252 -13.13 -7.86 18.03
C ASP A 252 -11.75 -7.81 17.34
N ALA A 253 -11.58 -8.54 16.24
CA ALA A 253 -10.36 -8.50 15.43
C ALA A 253 -10.10 -7.11 14.80
N GLN A 254 -11.12 -6.46 14.23
CA GLN A 254 -10.98 -5.10 13.70
C GLN A 254 -10.58 -4.10 14.79
N SER A 255 -11.19 -4.20 15.98
CA SER A 255 -10.84 -3.36 17.13
C SER A 255 -9.42 -3.58 17.60
N ARG A 256 -9.00 -4.84 17.77
CA ARG A 256 -7.64 -5.17 18.21
C ARG A 256 -6.58 -4.77 17.19
N LEU A 257 -6.87 -4.87 15.89
CA LEU A 257 -5.98 -4.35 14.84
C LEU A 257 -5.83 -2.83 14.91
N ALA A 258 -6.91 -2.09 15.19
CA ALA A 258 -6.86 -0.64 15.40
C ALA A 258 -6.06 -0.27 16.66
N ASP A 259 -6.20 -1.05 17.74
CA ASP A 259 -5.41 -0.88 18.97
C ASP A 259 -3.92 -1.17 18.76
N LYS A 260 -3.59 -2.22 17.99
CA LYS A 260 -2.21 -2.58 17.64
C LYS A 260 -1.50 -1.49 16.86
N VAL A 261 -2.20 -0.80 15.95
CA VAL A 261 -1.64 0.34 15.20
C VAL A 261 -1.14 1.45 16.15
N GLN A 262 -1.80 1.64 17.29
CA GLN A 262 -1.41 2.64 18.29
C GLN A 262 -0.18 2.24 19.10
N ALA A 263 0.28 0.98 19.05
CA ALA A 263 1.45 0.54 19.79
C ALA A 263 2.71 1.28 19.32
N TYR A 264 3.49 1.84 20.25
CA TYR A 264 4.64 2.71 19.94
C TYR A 264 5.63 2.09 18.95
N ARG A 265 5.85 0.77 19.01
CA ARG A 265 6.72 0.05 18.06
C ARG A 265 6.29 0.12 16.60
N VAL A 266 5.01 0.34 16.32
CA VAL A 266 4.46 0.37 14.95
C VAL A 266 4.77 1.68 14.24
N TRP A 267 4.82 2.80 14.97
CA TRP A 267 4.90 4.14 14.40
C TRP A 267 6.09 4.98 14.90
N SER A 268 6.85 4.51 15.90
CA SER A 268 8.01 5.22 16.48
C SER A 268 9.12 5.56 15.49
N TYR A 269 9.22 4.82 14.37
CA TYR A 269 10.16 5.10 13.27
C TYR A 269 10.03 6.53 12.74
N TRP A 270 8.81 7.08 12.76
CA TRP A 270 8.51 8.39 12.19
C TRP A 270 9.29 9.53 12.85
N ARG A 271 9.62 9.41 14.15
CA ARG A 271 10.44 10.41 14.83
C ARG A 271 11.77 10.63 14.12
N ALA A 272 12.40 9.54 13.68
CA ALA A 272 13.68 9.57 13.01
C ALA A 272 13.52 10.06 11.56
N GLU A 273 12.52 9.52 10.84
CA GLU A 273 12.23 9.91 9.46
C GLU A 273 11.91 11.39 9.33
N ASN A 274 11.04 11.92 10.18
CA ASN A 274 10.69 13.33 10.15
C ASN A 274 11.90 14.24 10.48
N ALA A 275 12.72 13.84 11.46
CA ALA A 275 13.90 14.60 11.86
C ALA A 275 14.93 14.72 10.74
N TRP A 276 15.29 13.61 10.07
CA TRP A 276 16.29 13.67 9.00
C TRP A 276 15.73 13.96 7.62
N GLY A 277 14.44 13.78 7.39
CA GLY A 277 13.84 13.82 6.05
C GLY A 277 13.06 15.10 5.78
N ASN A 278 12.38 15.61 6.80
CA ASN A 278 11.70 16.91 6.78
C ASN A 278 12.49 17.99 7.54
N LEU A 279 13.62 17.64 8.16
CA LEU A 279 14.40 18.52 9.03
C LEU A 279 13.54 19.11 10.16
N CYS A 280 12.59 18.30 10.65
CA CYS A 280 11.60 18.71 11.64
C CYS A 280 11.63 17.76 12.83
N LEU A 281 11.82 18.31 14.04
CA LEU A 281 11.82 17.54 15.28
C LEU A 281 10.41 17.23 15.81
N GLY A 282 9.37 17.64 15.07
CA GLY A 282 7.99 17.28 15.35
C GLY A 282 7.81 15.76 15.38
N ARG A 283 6.97 15.28 16.29
CA ARG A 283 6.85 13.86 16.62
C ARG A 283 5.52 13.23 16.24
N ASP A 284 4.61 14.04 15.71
CA ASP A 284 3.29 13.60 15.30
C ASP A 284 3.38 12.70 14.06
N PRO A 285 2.92 11.43 14.12
CA PRO A 285 3.01 10.49 13.01
C PRO A 285 1.95 10.65 11.93
N ILE A 286 0.99 11.56 12.10
CA ILE A 286 -0.18 11.71 11.21
C ILE A 286 -0.16 13.04 10.45
N LEU A 287 0.25 14.14 11.10
CA LEU A 287 0.02 15.50 10.61
C LEU A 287 0.58 15.82 9.21
N ARG A 288 1.72 15.21 8.83
CA ARG A 288 2.42 15.50 7.58
C ARG A 288 3.14 14.27 7.04
N ASP A 289 3.08 14.10 5.71
CA ASP A 289 3.68 12.97 5.00
C ASP A 289 3.20 11.65 5.63
N ASN A 290 4.07 10.64 5.77
CA ASN A 290 3.75 9.35 6.38
C ASN A 290 2.42 8.76 5.90
N ILE A 291 2.04 9.00 4.63
CA ILE A 291 0.70 8.68 4.12
C ILE A 291 0.41 7.19 4.19
N MET A 292 1.44 6.36 4.25
CA MET A 292 1.24 4.95 4.42
C MET A 292 0.74 4.61 5.83
N LEU A 293 1.17 5.29 6.90
CA LEU A 293 0.52 5.09 8.20
C LEU A 293 -0.86 5.76 8.21
N SER A 294 -0.93 7.07 8.00
CA SER A 294 -2.18 7.84 8.16
C SER A 294 -3.27 7.40 7.18
N GLY A 295 -2.91 7.20 5.92
CA GLY A 295 -3.81 6.79 4.85
C GLY A 295 -4.28 5.35 4.97
N PHE A 296 -3.41 4.41 5.37
CA PHE A 296 -3.80 3.01 5.47
C PHE A 296 -4.64 2.76 6.71
N VAL A 297 -4.33 3.43 7.81
CA VAL A 297 -5.16 3.38 9.01
C VAL A 297 -6.53 3.98 8.76
N ALA A 298 -6.61 5.12 8.05
CA ALA A 298 -7.88 5.68 7.61
C ALA A 298 -8.68 4.71 6.74
N ALA A 299 -8.04 4.03 5.79
CA ALA A 299 -8.68 2.99 4.99
C ALA A 299 -9.12 1.80 5.83
N GLN A 300 -8.34 1.37 6.82
CA GLN A 300 -8.67 0.24 7.70
C GLN A 300 -9.94 0.53 8.47
N LEU A 301 -10.01 1.70 9.11
CA LEU A 301 -11.17 2.09 9.90
C LEU A 301 -12.41 2.30 9.01
N ALA A 302 -12.25 2.99 7.87
CA ALA A 302 -13.37 3.27 6.98
C ALA A 302 -13.95 2.02 6.30
N LEU A 303 -13.08 1.11 5.81
CA LEU A 303 -13.51 -0.15 5.20
C LEU A 303 -14.13 -1.10 6.23
N GLY A 304 -13.55 -1.22 7.42
CA GLY A 304 -14.11 -2.02 8.51
C GLY A 304 -15.50 -1.52 8.93
N ARG A 305 -15.68 -0.20 9.01
CA ARG A 305 -16.98 0.41 9.31
C ARG A 305 -18.01 0.19 8.21
N ASN A 306 -17.62 0.30 6.94
CA ASN A 306 -18.50 -0.03 5.81
C ASN A 306 -18.90 -1.51 5.81
N ALA A 307 -17.98 -2.42 6.15
CA ALA A 307 -18.24 -3.86 6.15
C ALA A 307 -19.34 -4.28 7.15
N THR A 308 -19.55 -3.50 8.22
CA THR A 308 -20.60 -3.73 9.25
C THR A 308 -21.86 -2.87 9.05
N GLY A 309 -21.89 -2.04 8.01
CA GLY A 309 -22.95 -1.04 7.84
C GLY A 309 -23.01 -0.01 8.97
N GLY A 310 -21.88 0.32 9.59
CA GLY A 310 -21.77 1.38 10.59
C GLY A 310 -22.10 0.96 12.03
N HIS A 311 -22.26 -0.33 12.32
CA HIS A 311 -22.44 -0.87 13.68
C HIS A 311 -21.13 -1.27 14.36
N ASP A 312 -20.00 -0.76 13.86
CA ASP A 312 -18.70 -1.13 14.39
C ASP A 312 -18.54 -0.70 15.86
N ARG A 313 -17.96 -1.57 16.68
CA ARG A 313 -17.60 -1.23 18.07
C ARG A 313 -16.37 -0.33 18.14
N THR A 314 -15.62 -0.19 17.05
CA THR A 314 -14.47 0.70 16.89
C THR A 314 -14.90 2.16 16.86
N THR A 315 -15.04 2.76 18.05
CA THR A 315 -15.65 4.10 18.20
C THR A 315 -14.77 5.13 18.93
N GLY A 316 -13.57 4.74 19.36
CA GLY A 316 -12.63 5.64 20.03
C GLY A 316 -11.67 6.35 19.07
N PRO A 317 -11.17 7.54 19.42
CA PRO A 317 -10.02 8.12 18.74
C PRO A 317 -8.80 7.20 18.90
N LEU A 318 -7.92 7.19 17.91
CA LEU A 318 -6.62 6.56 18.01
C LEU A 318 -5.67 7.47 18.79
N SER A 319 -5.01 6.90 19.79
CA SER A 319 -4.07 7.61 20.66
C SER A 319 -2.62 7.15 20.43
N PHE A 320 -1.83 7.99 19.78
CA PHE A 320 -0.40 7.76 19.54
C PHE A 320 0.42 8.33 20.69
N ALA A 321 0.66 7.51 21.71
CA ALA A 321 1.38 7.90 22.93
C ALA A 321 2.89 7.55 22.87
N TYR A 322 3.74 8.56 23.08
CA TYR A 322 5.16 8.35 23.37
C TYR A 322 5.35 7.85 24.80
N PRO A 323 6.40 7.03 25.07
CA PRO A 323 6.77 6.65 26.43
C PRO A 323 7.07 7.84 27.35
N SER A 324 7.41 9.00 26.79
CA SER A 324 7.63 10.24 27.55
C SER A 324 6.34 10.95 27.99
N GLY A 325 5.16 10.43 27.64
CA GLY A 325 3.85 10.99 27.99
C GLY A 325 3.24 11.95 26.96
N GLN A 326 3.92 12.29 25.87
CA GLN A 326 3.33 13.08 24.78
C GLN A 326 2.34 12.21 24.00
N MET A 327 1.14 12.72 23.74
CA MET A 327 0.07 12.00 23.05
C MET A 327 -0.48 12.81 21.87
N PHE A 328 -0.86 12.11 20.81
CA PHE A 328 -1.56 12.66 19.65
C PHE A 328 -2.81 11.83 19.38
N ASP A 329 -3.97 12.46 19.46
CA ASP A 329 -5.26 11.79 19.34
C ASP A 329 -5.95 12.14 18.02
N TYR A 330 -6.45 11.13 17.33
CA TYR A 330 -7.10 11.28 16.03
C TYR A 330 -8.34 10.41 15.91
N SER A 331 -9.50 11.04 15.69
CA SER A 331 -10.68 10.31 15.22
C SER A 331 -10.55 9.98 13.73
N LEU A 332 -11.40 9.06 13.22
CA LEU A 332 -11.45 8.80 11.78
C LEU A 332 -11.75 10.07 10.96
N PRO A 333 -12.74 10.92 11.32
CA PRO A 333 -12.91 12.24 10.69
C PRO A 333 -11.64 13.09 10.65
N ASP A 334 -10.89 13.17 11.76
CA ASP A 334 -9.64 13.96 11.82
C ASP A 334 -8.57 13.42 10.87
N LEU A 335 -8.43 12.09 10.78
CA LEU A 335 -7.54 11.45 9.81
C LEU A 335 -7.94 11.80 8.38
N LEU A 336 -9.22 11.71 8.05
CA LEU A 336 -9.75 11.98 6.71
C LEU A 336 -9.56 13.45 6.32
N ASP A 337 -9.78 14.39 7.25
CA ASP A 337 -9.55 15.82 7.02
C ASP A 337 -8.06 16.13 6.84
N THR A 338 -7.20 15.55 7.68
CA THR A 338 -5.73 15.70 7.58
C THR A 338 -5.23 15.21 6.22
N LEU A 339 -5.73 14.05 5.75
CA LEU A 339 -5.38 13.50 4.45
C LEU A 339 -5.90 14.37 3.30
N ALA A 340 -7.16 14.81 3.35
CA ALA A 340 -7.73 15.69 2.32
C ALA A 340 -6.92 16.99 2.19
N ASP A 341 -6.54 17.59 3.32
CA ASP A 341 -5.66 18.76 3.36
C ASP A 341 -4.27 18.49 2.78
N GLY A 342 -3.68 17.34 3.11
CA GLY A 342 -2.39 16.93 2.57
C GLY A 342 -2.40 16.82 1.04
N TYR A 343 -3.46 16.27 0.46
CA TYR A 343 -3.64 16.22 -1.00
C TYR A 343 -3.77 17.61 -1.64
N ARG A 344 -4.51 18.52 -1.00
CA ARG A 344 -4.65 19.92 -1.46
C ARG A 344 -3.32 20.66 -1.44
N ARG A 345 -2.55 20.52 -0.36
CA ARG A 345 -1.25 21.19 -0.18
C ARG A 345 -0.16 20.62 -1.06
N SER A 346 -0.19 19.33 -1.39
CA SER A 346 0.87 18.71 -2.19
C SER A 346 0.91 19.31 -3.61
N PRO A 347 2.06 19.80 -4.08
CA PRO A 347 2.23 20.24 -5.47
C PRO A 347 1.91 19.14 -6.48
N TYR A 348 2.19 17.88 -6.13
CA TYR A 348 1.92 16.71 -6.96
C TYR A 348 0.49 16.18 -6.85
N GLY A 349 -0.38 16.78 -6.02
CA GLY A 349 -1.71 16.23 -5.74
C GLY A 349 -1.71 14.83 -5.09
N LEU A 350 -0.53 14.35 -4.69
CA LEU A 350 -0.24 13.08 -4.03
C LEU A 350 0.78 13.37 -2.92
N GLN A 351 0.65 12.72 -1.77
CA GLN A 351 1.48 12.97 -0.58
C GLN A 351 2.66 12.00 -0.50
N ALA A 352 3.69 12.40 0.23
CA ALA A 352 4.85 11.55 0.48
C ALA A 352 4.53 10.49 1.54
N CYS A 353 5.15 9.32 1.38
CA CYS A 353 5.16 8.26 2.39
C CYS A 353 6.33 8.54 3.33
N GLU A 354 7.53 8.12 2.96
CA GLU A 354 8.77 8.61 3.52
C GLU A 354 8.99 10.06 3.06
N PRO A 355 9.64 10.92 3.87
CA PRO A 355 9.87 12.30 3.48
C PRO A 355 10.54 12.41 2.11
N ASN A 356 9.91 13.22 1.24
CA ASN A 356 10.31 13.46 -0.14
C ASN A 356 10.11 12.31 -1.13
N TRP A 357 9.46 11.20 -0.76
CA TRP A 357 9.15 10.09 -1.67
C TRP A 357 7.65 9.85 -1.80
N ILE A 358 7.13 10.01 -3.03
CA ILE A 358 5.70 9.85 -3.33
C ILE A 358 5.49 8.50 -4.01
N TYR A 359 4.63 7.68 -3.42
CA TYR A 359 4.25 6.35 -3.92
C TYR A 359 2.80 6.37 -4.38
N PRO A 360 2.51 6.17 -5.68
CA PRO A 360 1.14 6.15 -6.18
C PRO A 360 0.27 5.08 -5.51
N LEU A 361 0.82 3.89 -5.24
CA LEU A 361 0.09 2.83 -4.55
C LEU A 361 -0.41 3.28 -3.17
N CYS A 362 0.47 3.86 -2.34
CA CYS A 362 0.09 4.35 -1.01
C CYS A 362 -0.98 5.43 -1.09
N ASN A 363 -0.87 6.31 -2.08
CA ASN A 363 -1.83 7.37 -2.34
C ASN A 363 -3.18 6.85 -2.84
N MET A 364 -3.22 5.75 -3.62
CA MET A 364 -4.47 5.12 -4.03
C MET A 364 -5.18 4.44 -2.86
N ILE A 365 -4.43 3.78 -1.97
CA ILE A 365 -4.99 3.16 -0.76
C ILE A 365 -5.60 4.22 0.16
N ALA A 366 -4.86 5.31 0.41
CA ALA A 366 -5.34 6.43 1.21
C ALA A 366 -6.58 7.12 0.58
N ALA A 367 -6.60 7.29 -0.74
CA ALA A 367 -7.75 7.80 -1.48
C ALA A 367 -8.97 6.89 -1.38
N VAL A 368 -8.79 5.56 -1.39
CA VAL A 368 -9.87 4.59 -1.11
C VAL A 368 -10.38 4.79 0.31
N GLY A 369 -9.51 5.03 1.29
CA GLY A 369 -9.91 5.39 2.65
C GLY A 369 -10.74 6.68 2.70
N LEU A 370 -10.38 7.72 1.94
CA LEU A 370 -11.17 8.95 1.82
C LEU A 370 -12.57 8.67 1.26
N LYS A 371 -12.63 7.89 0.17
CA LYS A 371 -13.89 7.57 -0.51
C LYS A 371 -14.78 6.69 0.37
N ALA A 372 -14.21 5.72 1.08
CA ALA A 372 -14.91 4.93 2.08
C ALA A 372 -15.42 5.79 3.24
N GLY A 373 -14.61 6.73 3.73
CA GLY A 373 -15.01 7.69 4.76
C GLY A 373 -16.16 8.61 4.31
N ASP A 374 -16.15 9.07 3.06
CA ASP A 374 -17.27 9.83 2.47
C ASP A 374 -18.56 8.99 2.43
N THR A 375 -18.45 7.70 2.10
CA THR A 375 -19.58 6.75 2.14
C THR A 375 -20.14 6.59 3.56
N VAL A 376 -19.28 6.45 4.58
CA VAL A 376 -19.68 6.32 6.00
C VAL A 376 -20.39 7.58 6.50
N TYR A 377 -19.79 8.75 6.29
CA TYR A 377 -20.20 9.99 6.94
C TYR A 377 -21.07 10.89 6.06
N GLY A 378 -21.34 10.49 4.81
CA GLY A 378 -22.06 11.32 3.84
C GLY A 378 -21.30 12.60 3.48
N THR A 379 -19.97 12.60 3.59
CA THR A 379 -19.12 13.76 3.28
C THR A 379 -18.67 13.78 1.81
N ARG A 380 -17.90 14.80 1.44
CA ARG A 380 -17.45 15.06 0.05
C ARG A 380 -15.94 15.32 -0.04
N ARG A 381 -15.15 14.77 0.88
CA ARG A 381 -13.70 15.01 0.99
C ARG A 381 -12.96 14.53 -0.25
N TRP A 382 -13.26 13.34 -0.76
CA TRP A 382 -12.68 12.80 -1.98
C TRP A 382 -13.00 13.67 -3.19
N SER A 383 -14.27 14.03 -3.37
CA SER A 383 -14.68 14.86 -4.51
C SER A 383 -13.98 16.23 -4.56
N GLY A 384 -13.59 16.77 -3.38
CA GLY A 384 -12.83 18.01 -3.30
C GLY A 384 -11.36 17.91 -3.74
N VAL A 385 -10.81 16.70 -3.90
CA VAL A 385 -9.41 16.47 -4.31
C VAL A 385 -9.25 15.56 -5.53
N GLU A 386 -10.32 14.89 -5.96
CA GLU A 386 -10.35 13.88 -7.02
C GLU A 386 -9.75 14.37 -8.35
N ASP A 387 -10.20 15.52 -8.86
CA ASP A 387 -9.71 16.06 -10.13
C ASP A 387 -8.21 16.33 -10.10
N ARG A 388 -7.72 16.92 -9.01
CA ARG A 388 -6.29 17.21 -8.82
C ARG A 388 -5.49 15.92 -8.68
N PHE A 389 -6.02 14.93 -7.97
CA PHE A 389 -5.39 13.63 -7.82
C PHE A 389 -5.24 12.94 -9.18
N HIS A 390 -6.33 12.78 -9.93
CA HIS A 390 -6.32 12.12 -11.25
C HIS A 390 -5.44 12.86 -12.26
N HIS A 391 -5.54 14.19 -12.31
CA HIS A 391 -4.71 15.00 -13.20
C HIS A 391 -3.22 14.75 -12.97
N ASN A 392 -2.76 14.81 -11.72
CA ASN A 392 -1.34 14.65 -11.42
C ASN A 392 -0.88 13.20 -11.47
N LEU A 393 -1.74 12.24 -11.13
CA LEU A 393 -1.45 10.81 -11.31
C LEU A 393 -1.14 10.51 -12.78
N LEU A 394 -2.01 10.94 -13.71
CA LEU A 394 -1.81 10.74 -15.14
C LEU A 394 -0.56 11.47 -15.67
N ARG A 395 -0.32 12.68 -15.18
CA ARG A 395 0.72 13.56 -15.72
C ARG A 395 2.13 13.26 -15.20
N ASP A 396 2.26 12.98 -13.91
CA ASP A 396 3.57 12.87 -13.25
C ASP A 396 3.90 11.45 -12.77
N PHE A 397 2.94 10.52 -12.75
CA PHE A 397 3.14 9.17 -12.20
C PHE A 397 2.79 8.04 -13.16
N ILE A 398 2.25 8.34 -14.34
CA ILE A 398 2.07 7.38 -15.43
C ILE A 398 2.94 7.82 -16.60
N ARG A 399 3.80 6.93 -17.09
CA ARG A 399 4.64 7.21 -18.27
C ARG A 399 3.78 7.19 -19.54
N PRO A 400 4.24 7.80 -20.65
CA PRO A 400 3.53 7.76 -21.94
C PRO A 400 3.22 6.35 -22.46
N ASP A 401 3.99 5.35 -22.03
CA ASP A 401 3.74 3.94 -22.36
C ASP A 401 2.65 3.29 -21.48
N GLY A 402 2.06 4.03 -20.55
CA GLY A 402 1.08 3.56 -19.57
C GLY A 402 1.70 2.87 -18.36
N THR A 403 3.01 3.02 -18.06
CA THR A 403 3.61 2.35 -16.89
C THR A 403 3.37 3.23 -15.70
N LEU A 404 2.92 2.63 -14.61
CA LEU A 404 2.93 3.31 -13.34
C LEU A 404 4.37 3.43 -12.84
N ILE A 405 4.74 4.64 -12.44
CA ILE A 405 5.97 4.90 -11.72
C ILE A 405 5.76 4.44 -10.27
N ALA A 406 6.57 3.49 -9.82
CA ALA A 406 6.48 2.94 -8.47
C ALA A 406 6.59 4.02 -7.38
N PHE A 407 7.54 4.95 -7.55
CA PHE A 407 7.74 6.08 -6.67
C PHE A 407 8.55 7.18 -7.35
N ARG A 408 8.39 8.41 -6.87
CA ARG A 408 9.08 9.61 -7.37
C ARG A 408 9.55 10.49 -6.23
N SER A 409 10.74 11.05 -6.38
CA SER A 409 11.23 12.08 -5.47
C SER A 409 10.43 13.38 -5.63
N ALA A 410 9.80 13.85 -4.56
CA ALA A 410 9.14 15.15 -4.50
C ALA A 410 10.13 16.33 -4.59
N LEU A 411 11.37 16.10 -4.16
CA LEU A 411 12.46 17.09 -4.17
C LEU A 411 13.01 17.29 -5.57
N THR A 412 13.47 16.20 -6.20
CA THR A 412 14.24 16.26 -7.44
C THR A 412 13.39 15.99 -8.68
N GLY A 413 12.20 15.43 -8.50
CA GLY A 413 11.33 14.99 -9.60
C GLY A 413 11.85 13.75 -10.32
N PHE A 414 12.94 13.12 -9.89
CA PHE A 414 13.42 11.88 -10.50
C PHE A 414 12.63 10.67 -10.01
N ALA A 415 12.39 9.73 -10.92
CA ALA A 415 11.86 8.42 -10.62
C ALA A 415 12.98 7.38 -10.83
N PRO A 416 13.26 6.53 -9.83
CA PRO A 416 14.21 5.42 -10.00
C PRO A 416 13.70 4.37 -11.01
N PRO A 417 14.57 3.45 -11.45
CA PRO A 417 14.17 2.33 -12.30
C PRO A 417 13.00 1.54 -11.70
N ALA A 418 12.16 0.94 -12.55
CA ALA A 418 11.06 0.12 -12.08
C ALA A 418 11.60 -1.16 -11.41
N VAL A 419 11.59 -1.18 -10.08
CA VAL A 419 11.89 -2.36 -9.25
C VAL A 419 10.57 -3.03 -8.86
N GLY A 420 10.57 -4.34 -8.62
CA GLY A 420 9.38 -5.07 -8.11
C GLY A 420 8.56 -5.82 -9.16
N GLY A 421 8.87 -5.68 -10.46
CA GLY A 421 8.22 -6.48 -11.52
C GLY A 421 6.72 -6.20 -11.67
N ALA A 422 5.97 -7.21 -12.13
CA ALA A 422 4.55 -7.07 -12.47
C ALA A 422 3.67 -6.59 -11.31
N VAL A 423 3.97 -6.98 -10.06
CA VAL A 423 3.16 -6.58 -8.89
C VAL A 423 3.08 -5.06 -8.71
N MET A 424 4.13 -4.33 -9.10
CA MET A 424 4.13 -2.86 -9.03
C MET A 424 3.24 -2.19 -10.07
N GLN A 425 2.70 -2.95 -11.03
CA GLN A 425 1.73 -2.49 -12.02
C GLN A 425 0.33 -3.02 -11.73
N THR A 426 0.23 -4.27 -11.25
CA THR A 426 -1.05 -4.96 -11.02
C THR A 426 -1.70 -4.60 -9.69
N LEU A 427 -0.97 -4.61 -8.56
CA LEU A 427 -1.53 -4.30 -7.23
C LEU A 427 -2.17 -2.90 -7.15
N PRO A 428 -1.59 -1.83 -7.74
CA PRO A 428 -2.26 -0.53 -7.80
C PRO A 428 -3.66 -0.57 -8.43
N CYS A 429 -3.90 -1.49 -9.37
CA CYS A 429 -5.18 -1.59 -10.06
C CYS A 429 -6.31 -2.08 -9.14
N LEU A 430 -6.02 -2.86 -8.09
CA LEU A 430 -6.99 -3.26 -7.04
C LEU A 430 -7.65 -2.02 -6.41
N PHE A 431 -6.84 -1.08 -5.95
CA PHE A 431 -7.33 0.13 -5.29
C PHE A 431 -7.85 1.16 -6.30
N LEU A 432 -7.17 1.30 -7.43
CA LEU A 432 -7.56 2.25 -8.47
C LEU A 432 -8.94 1.94 -9.06
N ASN A 433 -9.40 0.67 -9.02
CA ASN A 433 -10.74 0.31 -9.48
C ASN A 433 -11.84 1.07 -8.72
N SER A 434 -11.62 1.39 -7.43
CA SER A 434 -12.56 2.17 -6.62
C SER A 434 -12.57 3.66 -6.98
N LEU A 435 -11.45 4.18 -7.52
CA LEU A 435 -11.25 5.61 -7.77
C LEU A 435 -11.54 5.96 -9.23
N SER A 436 -11.02 5.16 -10.16
CA SER A 436 -11.16 5.32 -11.61
C SER A 436 -11.13 3.93 -12.29
N PRO A 437 -12.28 3.23 -12.35
CA PRO A 437 -12.38 1.89 -12.95
C PRO A 437 -11.83 1.80 -14.38
N SER A 438 -12.07 2.84 -15.18
CA SER A 438 -11.61 2.89 -16.58
C SER A 438 -10.10 2.98 -16.71
N LEU A 439 -9.43 3.67 -15.77
CA LEU A 439 -7.97 3.77 -15.74
C LEU A 439 -7.36 2.47 -15.20
N ALA A 440 -7.93 1.91 -14.13
CA ALA A 440 -7.51 0.63 -13.56
C ALA A 440 -7.51 -0.48 -14.61
N ARG A 441 -8.59 -0.60 -15.40
CA ARG A 441 -8.70 -1.58 -16.49
C ARG A 441 -7.61 -1.40 -17.56
N ARG A 442 -7.31 -0.16 -17.96
CA ARG A 442 -6.26 0.11 -18.97
C ARG A 442 -4.88 -0.29 -18.46
N LEU A 443 -4.55 0.09 -17.23
CA LEU A 443 -3.26 -0.26 -16.61
C LEU A 443 -3.15 -1.78 -16.43
N TRP A 444 -4.23 -2.44 -16.02
CA TRP A 444 -4.29 -3.89 -15.91
C TRP A 444 -4.07 -4.60 -17.23
N CYS A 445 -4.80 -4.25 -18.29
CA CYS A 445 -4.62 -4.87 -19.62
C CYS A 445 -3.18 -4.78 -20.11
N ARG A 446 -2.54 -3.63 -19.89
CA ARG A 446 -1.13 -3.43 -20.23
C ARG A 446 -0.21 -4.32 -19.37
N ALA A 447 -0.45 -4.41 -18.07
CA ALA A 447 0.35 -5.25 -17.17
C ALA A 447 0.16 -6.75 -17.45
N ARG A 448 -1.08 -7.17 -17.73
CA ARG A 448 -1.45 -8.53 -18.14
C ARG A 448 -0.71 -8.96 -19.39
N GLU A 449 -0.60 -8.07 -20.37
CA GLU A 449 0.13 -8.35 -21.61
C GLU A 449 1.64 -8.52 -21.37
N ASP A 450 2.25 -7.67 -20.53
CA ASP A 450 3.66 -7.85 -20.13
C ASP A 450 3.90 -9.18 -19.39
N VAL A 451 2.94 -9.60 -18.55
CA VAL A 451 2.98 -10.91 -17.89
C VAL A 451 2.86 -12.05 -18.91
N ARG A 452 1.98 -11.92 -19.90
CA ARG A 452 1.80 -12.92 -20.98
C ARG A 452 3.05 -13.07 -21.83
N GLU A 453 3.66 -11.97 -22.24
CA GLU A 453 4.86 -11.97 -23.09
C GLU A 453 6.10 -12.51 -22.36
N ARG A 454 6.29 -12.14 -21.09
CA ARG A 454 7.48 -12.51 -20.32
C ARG A 454 7.34 -13.86 -19.60
N GLY A 455 6.11 -14.29 -19.35
CA GLY A 455 5.76 -15.43 -18.50
C GLY A 455 5.91 -15.14 -17.00
N LEU A 456 5.15 -15.86 -16.17
CA LEU A 456 5.07 -15.64 -14.72
C LEU A 456 6.43 -15.56 -14.02
N ARG A 457 7.39 -16.43 -14.36
CA ARG A 457 8.70 -16.47 -13.68
C ARG A 457 9.52 -15.19 -13.90
N ARG A 458 9.49 -14.62 -15.11
CA ARG A 458 10.28 -13.43 -15.47
C ARG A 458 9.52 -12.13 -15.22
N ALA A 459 8.19 -12.16 -15.28
CA ALA A 459 7.36 -10.99 -15.02
C ALA A 459 7.34 -10.62 -13.52
N PHE A 460 7.31 -11.62 -12.64
CA PHE A 460 7.29 -11.41 -11.20
C PHE A 460 8.69 -11.40 -10.58
N TRP A 461 8.93 -10.38 -9.77
CA TRP A 461 10.16 -10.18 -9.02
C TRP A 461 10.32 -11.26 -7.93
N PRO A 462 11.52 -11.83 -7.73
CA PRO A 462 11.76 -12.99 -6.86
C PRO A 462 11.88 -12.63 -5.36
N ILE A 463 11.15 -11.62 -4.88
CA ILE A 463 11.17 -11.21 -3.47
C ILE A 463 9.74 -10.99 -3.00
N ASP A 464 9.39 -11.56 -1.85
CA ASP A 464 8.15 -11.30 -1.14
C ASP A 464 8.21 -9.91 -0.51
N THR A 465 7.30 -9.03 -0.95
CA THR A 465 7.25 -7.64 -0.49
C THR A 465 7.02 -7.53 1.02
N GLY A 466 6.35 -8.50 1.64
CA GLY A 466 5.97 -8.47 3.06
C GLY A 466 7.05 -8.92 4.03
N ASN A 467 8.09 -9.63 3.57
CA ASN A 467 9.16 -10.10 4.47
C ASN A 467 10.55 -10.24 3.83
N TYR A 468 10.73 -9.83 2.58
CA TYR A 468 11.96 -9.92 1.80
C TYR A 468 12.48 -11.35 1.54
N GLY A 469 11.67 -12.36 1.79
CA GLY A 469 11.99 -13.74 1.44
C GLY A 469 12.13 -13.92 -0.07
N LEU A 470 12.98 -14.86 -0.50
CA LEU A 470 13.25 -15.13 -1.92
C LEU A 470 12.15 -15.95 -2.59
N THR A 471 10.94 -15.40 -2.64
CA THR A 471 9.77 -15.99 -3.30
C THR A 471 8.99 -14.96 -4.12
N ARG A 472 8.11 -15.43 -5.01
CA ARG A 472 7.19 -14.64 -5.82
C ARG A 472 5.75 -14.65 -5.28
N SER A 473 5.51 -15.35 -4.17
CA SER A 473 4.18 -15.56 -3.57
C SER A 473 3.42 -14.25 -3.37
N GLY A 474 4.07 -13.24 -2.78
CA GLY A 474 3.47 -11.92 -2.58
C GLY A 474 3.05 -11.23 -3.88
N GLY A 475 3.85 -11.39 -4.94
CA GLY A 475 3.53 -10.87 -6.27
C GLY A 475 2.31 -11.57 -6.90
N TRP A 476 2.22 -12.90 -6.76
CA TRP A 476 1.09 -13.68 -7.26
C TRP A 476 -0.20 -13.40 -6.49
N ALA A 477 -0.18 -13.46 -5.16
CA ALA A 477 -1.37 -13.22 -4.34
C ALA A 477 -1.94 -11.81 -4.54
N ALA A 478 -1.09 -10.78 -4.51
CA ALA A 478 -1.49 -9.40 -4.72
C ALA A 478 -2.05 -9.14 -6.13
N SER A 479 -1.47 -9.79 -7.13
CA SER A 479 -1.95 -9.66 -8.51
C SER A 479 -3.24 -10.45 -8.73
N ALA A 480 -3.42 -11.59 -8.07
CA ALA A 480 -4.67 -12.35 -8.10
C ALA A 480 -5.82 -11.52 -7.49
N ALA A 481 -5.58 -10.86 -6.35
CA ALA A 481 -6.58 -9.97 -5.74
C ALA A 481 -7.01 -8.84 -6.70
N ALA A 482 -6.04 -8.21 -7.38
CA ALA A 482 -6.34 -7.20 -8.41
C ALA A 482 -7.07 -7.79 -9.64
N ALA A 483 -6.73 -9.01 -10.07
CA ALA A 483 -7.39 -9.69 -11.18
C ALA A 483 -8.88 -9.91 -10.88
N PHE A 484 -9.20 -10.49 -9.72
CA PHE A 484 -10.57 -10.73 -9.30
C PHE A 484 -11.36 -9.42 -9.15
N GLU A 485 -10.77 -8.38 -8.56
CA GLU A 485 -11.40 -7.05 -8.44
C GLU A 485 -11.81 -6.46 -9.80
N LEU A 486 -11.02 -6.72 -10.85
CA LEU A 486 -11.26 -6.25 -12.22
C LEU A 486 -12.07 -7.21 -13.08
N GLY A 487 -12.42 -8.39 -12.55
CA GLY A 487 -13.17 -9.43 -13.25
C GLY A 487 -12.35 -10.32 -14.19
N ASP A 488 -11.03 -10.33 -14.09
CA ASP A 488 -10.12 -11.22 -14.85
C ASP A 488 -9.93 -12.55 -14.09
N THR A 489 -10.96 -13.38 -14.07
CA THR A 489 -10.96 -14.65 -13.33
C THR A 489 -9.89 -15.60 -13.85
N GLU A 490 -9.66 -15.63 -15.17
CA GLU A 490 -8.61 -16.44 -15.82
C GLU A 490 -7.23 -16.17 -15.22
N MET A 491 -6.80 -14.91 -15.16
CA MET A 491 -5.51 -14.54 -14.59
C MET A 491 -5.50 -14.76 -13.07
N GLY A 492 -6.60 -14.48 -12.37
CA GLY A 492 -6.73 -14.67 -10.94
C GLY A 492 -6.53 -16.13 -10.52
N GLU A 493 -7.23 -17.05 -11.17
CA GLU A 493 -7.15 -18.50 -10.93
C GLU A 493 -5.76 -19.04 -11.27
N MET A 494 -5.18 -18.66 -12.42
CA MET A 494 -3.83 -19.05 -12.81
C MET A 494 -2.78 -18.65 -11.75
N LEU A 495 -2.89 -17.44 -11.19
CA LEU A 495 -1.97 -16.95 -10.16
C LEU A 495 -2.15 -17.66 -8.82
N LEU A 496 -3.39 -17.95 -8.41
CA LEU A 496 -3.66 -18.72 -7.19
C LEU A 496 -3.24 -20.18 -7.34
N GLU A 497 -3.50 -20.83 -8.47
CA GLU A 497 -3.03 -22.19 -8.76
C GLU A 497 -1.50 -22.24 -8.72
N ARG A 498 -0.84 -21.20 -9.24
CA ARG A 498 0.63 -21.10 -9.16
C ARG A 498 1.12 -20.98 -7.72
N LEU A 499 0.45 -20.18 -6.89
CA LEU A 499 0.74 -20.07 -5.47
C LEU A 499 0.55 -21.43 -4.77
N ASP A 500 -0.56 -22.11 -5.04
CA ASP A 500 -0.92 -23.41 -4.47
C ASP A 500 0.09 -24.51 -4.85
N THR A 501 0.54 -24.52 -6.10
CA THR A 501 1.51 -25.51 -6.58
C THR A 501 2.91 -25.31 -5.99
N VAL A 502 3.35 -24.05 -5.85
CA VAL A 502 4.74 -23.74 -5.41
C VAL A 502 4.86 -23.68 -3.90
N HIS A 503 3.83 -23.21 -3.20
CA HIS A 503 3.81 -23.06 -1.74
C HIS A 503 2.56 -23.75 -1.20
N PRO A 504 2.45 -25.09 -1.25
CA PRO A 504 1.25 -25.79 -0.82
C PRO A 504 0.85 -25.42 0.61
N ALA A 505 -0.46 -25.28 0.82
CA ALA A 505 -1.06 -25.03 2.12
C ALA A 505 -0.82 -26.22 3.05
N VAL A 506 -0.36 -25.94 4.26
CA VAL A 506 -0.24 -26.91 5.35
C VAL A 506 -1.24 -26.52 6.43
N ALA A 507 -2.14 -27.43 6.77
CA ALA A 507 -3.04 -27.23 7.90
C ALA A 507 -2.26 -27.44 9.21
N ASP A 508 -2.29 -26.45 10.08
CA ASP A 508 -1.75 -26.51 11.43
C ASP A 508 -2.78 -25.95 12.41
N ALA A 509 -3.17 -26.75 13.40
CA ALA A 509 -4.20 -26.41 14.39
C ALA A 509 -5.47 -25.76 13.78
N GLY A 510 -5.94 -26.23 12.62
CA GLY A 510 -7.15 -25.72 11.96
C GLY A 510 -7.02 -24.36 11.26
N ALA A 511 -5.81 -23.81 11.17
CA ALA A 511 -5.46 -22.72 10.27
C ALA A 511 -4.60 -23.24 9.10
N ILE A 512 -4.65 -22.58 7.94
CA ILE A 512 -3.74 -22.88 6.84
C ILE A 512 -2.54 -21.93 6.92
N HIS A 513 -1.34 -22.51 6.85
CA HIS A 513 -0.07 -21.79 6.73
C HIS A 513 0.70 -22.27 5.49
N ARG A 514 1.46 -21.37 4.87
CA ARG A 514 2.39 -21.70 3.78
C ARG A 514 3.83 -21.38 4.19
N HIS A 515 4.72 -22.35 3.99
CA HIS A 515 6.14 -22.14 4.26
C HIS A 515 6.74 -21.06 3.35
N ASP A 516 7.62 -20.21 3.91
CA ASP A 516 8.28 -19.07 3.25
C ASP A 516 7.35 -17.97 2.70
N VAL A 517 6.09 -17.92 3.12
CA VAL A 517 5.13 -16.91 2.68
C VAL A 517 4.86 -15.91 3.79
N SER A 518 4.96 -14.61 3.50
CA SER A 518 4.72 -13.57 4.51
C SER A 518 3.26 -13.50 4.97
N VAL A 519 3.02 -12.96 6.16
CA VAL A 519 1.67 -12.66 6.69
C VAL A 519 0.94 -11.68 5.77
N TRP A 520 1.66 -10.71 5.21
CA TRP A 520 1.11 -9.79 4.22
C TRP A 520 0.61 -10.54 2.98
N THR A 521 1.36 -11.52 2.49
CA THR A 521 0.96 -12.37 1.37
C THR A 521 -0.27 -13.22 1.70
N HIS A 522 -0.38 -13.76 2.91
CA HIS A 522 -1.59 -14.48 3.34
C HIS A 522 -2.82 -13.56 3.39
N ALA A 523 -2.66 -12.30 3.81
CA ALA A 523 -3.74 -11.31 3.75
C ALA A 523 -4.16 -11.00 2.31
N MET A 524 -3.20 -10.81 1.39
CA MET A 524 -3.47 -10.68 -0.05
C MET A 524 -4.18 -11.91 -0.64
N GLU A 525 -3.75 -13.10 -0.24
CA GLU A 525 -4.38 -14.36 -0.66
C GLU A 525 -5.83 -14.43 -0.19
N LEU A 526 -6.11 -14.06 1.07
CA LEU A 526 -7.48 -13.99 1.57
C LEU A 526 -8.29 -12.99 0.74
N MET A 527 -7.77 -11.78 0.50
CA MET A 527 -8.44 -10.79 -0.37
C MET A 527 -8.74 -11.35 -1.76
N ALA A 528 -7.85 -12.13 -2.35
CA ALA A 528 -8.07 -12.77 -3.66
C ALA A 528 -9.16 -13.84 -3.60
N ARG A 529 -9.19 -14.68 -2.55
CA ARG A 529 -10.14 -15.79 -2.42
C ARG A 529 -11.55 -15.34 -2.02
N VAL A 530 -11.67 -14.29 -1.19
CA VAL A 530 -12.97 -13.75 -0.75
C VAL A 530 -13.47 -12.62 -1.65
N GLY A 531 -12.57 -11.98 -2.38
CA GLY A 531 -12.90 -10.92 -3.32
C GLY A 531 -13.72 -11.42 -4.51
N GLY A 532 -13.90 -10.51 -5.45
CA GLY A 532 -14.62 -10.75 -6.69
C GLY A 532 -14.71 -9.46 -7.48
N HIS A 533 -15.38 -9.52 -8.62
CA HIS A 533 -15.50 -8.36 -9.49
C HIS A 533 -16.14 -7.19 -8.73
N HIS A 534 -15.41 -6.06 -8.63
CA HIS A 534 -15.78 -4.86 -7.88
C HIS A 534 -16.00 -5.03 -6.36
N ALA A 535 -15.49 -6.08 -5.71
CA ALA A 535 -15.73 -6.30 -4.28
C ALA A 535 -15.19 -5.15 -3.41
N LEU A 536 -13.94 -4.75 -3.61
CA LEU A 536 -13.34 -3.62 -2.88
C LEU A 536 -13.99 -2.29 -3.28
N ALA A 537 -14.25 -2.09 -4.57
CA ALA A 537 -14.95 -0.91 -5.06
C ALA A 537 -16.34 -0.74 -4.45
N ARG A 538 -17.12 -1.83 -4.33
CA ARG A 538 -18.42 -1.82 -3.65
C ARG A 538 -18.26 -1.50 -2.17
N LEU A 539 -17.34 -2.18 -1.48
CA LEU A 539 -17.07 -1.95 -0.06
C LEU A 539 -16.69 -0.49 0.23
N ALA A 540 -15.93 0.16 -0.64
CA ALA A 540 -15.53 1.55 -0.48
C ALA A 540 -16.63 2.56 -0.89
N CYS A 541 -17.40 2.27 -1.94
CA CYS A 541 -18.22 3.29 -2.62
C CYS A 541 -19.73 3.13 -2.44
N VAL A 542 -20.21 1.95 -2.02
CA VAL A 542 -21.64 1.69 -1.89
C VAL A 542 -22.02 1.81 -0.42
N PRO A 543 -22.93 2.73 -0.06
CA PRO A 543 -23.43 2.81 1.31
C PRO A 543 -24.12 1.52 1.70
N THR A 544 -23.54 0.79 2.65
CA THR A 544 -24.22 -0.27 3.37
C THR A 544 -25.19 0.39 4.33
N LYS A 545 -26.49 0.21 4.12
CA LYS A 545 -27.50 0.68 5.07
C LYS A 545 -27.21 -0.01 6.42
N PRO A 546 -27.27 0.71 7.56
CA PRO A 546 -27.24 0.08 8.85
C PRO A 546 -28.41 -0.90 8.95
N GLY A 547 -28.11 -2.19 8.82
CA GLY A 547 -29.06 -3.26 9.08
C GLY A 547 -29.32 -3.33 10.58
N LEU A 548 -30.33 -2.61 11.07
CA LEU A 548 -30.88 -2.74 12.43
C LEU A 548 -31.48 -4.14 12.71
N GLY A 549 -31.43 -5.04 11.72
CA GLY A 549 -31.99 -6.37 11.81
C GLY A 549 -31.12 -7.37 12.58
N PRO A 550 -31.57 -8.64 12.61
CA PRO A 550 -30.88 -9.72 13.29
C PRO A 550 -29.43 -9.91 12.84
N ARG A 551 -28.54 -10.17 13.80
CA ARG A 551 -27.12 -10.42 13.58
C ARG A 551 -26.57 -11.43 14.58
N LEU A 552 -25.53 -12.16 14.19
CA LEU A 552 -24.77 -13.03 15.07
C LEU A 552 -23.77 -12.17 15.85
N ALA A 553 -24.15 -11.81 17.08
CA ALA A 553 -23.37 -10.92 17.95
C ALA A 553 -22.16 -11.62 18.58
N HIS A 554 -22.26 -12.92 18.82
CA HIS A 554 -21.18 -13.71 19.43
C HIS A 554 -21.16 -15.15 18.90
N ALA A 555 -19.94 -15.64 18.64
CA ALA A 555 -19.64 -17.04 18.39
C ALA A 555 -18.27 -17.37 19.01
N PRO A 556 -18.11 -18.54 19.65
CA PRO A 556 -16.84 -18.96 20.27
C PRO A 556 -15.78 -19.27 19.22
N PHE A 557 -14.75 -18.43 19.13
CA PHE A 557 -13.69 -18.53 18.11
C PHE A 557 -12.94 -19.87 18.19
N GLU A 558 -12.72 -20.39 19.39
CA GLU A 558 -12.06 -21.66 19.67
C GLU A 558 -12.87 -22.90 19.25
N THR A 559 -14.17 -22.76 19.00
CA THR A 559 -15.05 -23.93 18.72
C THR A 559 -15.62 -23.92 17.31
N VAL A 560 -15.90 -22.75 16.73
CA VAL A 560 -16.59 -22.65 15.43
C VAL A 560 -15.94 -21.63 14.50
N ASN A 561 -15.97 -21.95 13.21
CA ASN A 561 -15.72 -21.01 12.12
C ASN A 561 -17.07 -20.60 11.51
N VAL A 562 -17.40 -19.31 11.57
CA VAL A 562 -18.58 -18.77 10.87
C VAL A 562 -18.22 -18.59 9.40
N VAL A 563 -18.88 -19.33 8.51
CA VAL A 563 -18.60 -19.31 7.06
C VAL A 563 -19.66 -18.59 6.24
N ARG A 564 -20.84 -18.34 6.83
CA ARG A 564 -21.88 -17.46 6.29
C ARG A 564 -22.74 -16.89 7.41
N ALA A 565 -23.05 -15.60 7.32
CA ALA A 565 -23.97 -14.92 8.22
C ALA A 565 -24.63 -13.75 7.48
N ARG A 566 -25.90 -13.89 7.13
CA ARG A 566 -26.63 -12.90 6.31
C ARG A 566 -28.03 -12.68 6.85
N GLN A 567 -28.45 -11.42 6.84
CA GLN A 567 -29.86 -11.07 7.04
C GLN A 567 -30.69 -11.62 5.86
N ILE A 568 -31.84 -12.18 6.18
CA ILE A 568 -32.90 -12.58 5.24
C ILE A 568 -34.14 -11.71 5.52
N GLU A 569 -35.17 -11.75 4.67
CA GLU A 569 -36.32 -10.83 4.72
C GLU A 569 -36.89 -10.61 6.13
N GLU A 570 -37.04 -11.69 6.90
CA GLU A 570 -37.56 -11.64 8.27
C GLU A 570 -36.58 -12.27 9.27
N GLY A 571 -35.26 -12.19 9.08
CA GLY A 571 -34.39 -12.93 10.00
C GLY A 571 -32.91 -12.95 9.65
N ILE A 572 -32.26 -14.04 10.05
CA ILE A 572 -30.86 -14.32 9.74
C ILE A 572 -30.67 -15.78 9.34
N SER A 573 -29.74 -16.00 8.40
CA SER A 573 -29.24 -17.31 8.02
C SER A 573 -27.75 -17.41 8.34
N VAL A 574 -27.37 -18.49 9.04
CA VAL A 574 -26.02 -18.72 9.55
C VAL A 574 -25.56 -20.12 9.14
N VAL A 575 -24.29 -20.23 8.76
CA VAL A 575 -23.61 -21.51 8.52
C VAL A 575 -22.30 -21.53 9.28
N LEU A 576 -22.09 -22.62 10.01
CA LEU A 576 -20.93 -22.86 10.86
C LEU A 576 -20.19 -24.11 10.40
N LEU A 577 -18.87 -24.07 10.48
CA LEU A 577 -18.01 -25.25 10.44
C LEU A 577 -17.38 -25.45 11.84
N PRO A 578 -17.16 -26.69 12.28
CA PRO A 578 -16.43 -26.94 13.51
C PRO A 578 -14.97 -26.48 13.39
N HIS A 579 -14.38 -26.09 14.50
CA HIS A 579 -12.93 -25.99 14.65
C HIS A 579 -12.42 -27.24 15.38
N GLY A 580 -11.36 -27.87 14.85
CA GLY A 580 -10.86 -29.13 15.40
C GLY A 580 -11.93 -30.22 15.39
N SER A 581 -12.17 -30.87 16.54
CA SER A 581 -13.23 -31.87 16.70
C SER A 581 -14.64 -31.29 16.80
N GLY A 582 -14.78 -29.96 16.78
CA GLY A 582 -16.03 -29.29 17.11
C GLY A 582 -16.35 -29.35 18.60
N GLY A 583 -17.54 -28.91 18.97
CA GLY A 583 -17.95 -28.84 20.37
C GLY A 583 -19.27 -28.12 20.60
N HIS A 584 -19.55 -27.86 21.88
CA HIS A 584 -20.71 -27.07 22.28
C HIS A 584 -20.41 -25.58 22.08
N ALA A 585 -21.24 -24.91 21.29
CA ALA A 585 -21.11 -23.50 20.95
C ALA A 585 -22.28 -22.71 21.52
N ASN A 586 -21.99 -21.76 22.40
CA ASN A 586 -22.95 -20.81 22.93
C ASN A 586 -23.00 -19.58 22.03
N LEU A 587 -23.86 -19.61 21.02
CA LEU A 587 -24.04 -18.48 20.13
C LEU A 587 -24.94 -17.43 20.78
N ARG A 588 -24.74 -16.19 20.37
CA ARG A 588 -25.65 -15.09 20.73
C ARG A 588 -25.99 -14.29 19.51
N LEU A 589 -27.28 -14.13 19.27
CA LEU A 589 -27.76 -13.22 18.26
C LEU A 589 -28.33 -11.95 18.91
N ALA A 590 -28.31 -10.85 18.19
CA ALA A 590 -28.85 -9.57 18.63
C ALA A 590 -29.64 -8.91 17.50
N GLY A 591 -30.35 -7.83 17.80
CA GLY A 591 -31.15 -7.09 16.81
C GLY A 591 -32.57 -7.63 16.64
N PHE A 592 -33.07 -8.42 17.60
CA PHE A 592 -34.48 -8.81 17.69
C PHE A 592 -35.28 -7.84 18.55
N ARG A 593 -36.61 -7.86 18.43
CA ARG A 593 -37.46 -7.05 19.33
C ARG A 593 -37.45 -7.68 20.73
N PRO A 594 -37.37 -6.89 21.82
CA PRO A 594 -37.41 -7.43 23.17
C PRO A 594 -38.66 -8.30 23.42
N GLY A 595 -38.46 -9.51 23.94
CA GLY A 595 -39.55 -10.47 24.21
C GLY A 595 -40.15 -11.15 22.98
N GLU A 596 -39.63 -10.91 21.78
CA GLU A 596 -40.07 -11.54 20.54
C GLU A 596 -39.79 -13.05 20.57
N THR A 597 -40.78 -13.84 20.14
CA THR A 597 -40.61 -15.27 19.95
C THR A 597 -40.04 -15.50 18.55
N CYS A 598 -38.94 -16.22 18.46
CA CYS A 598 -38.27 -16.57 17.22
C CYS A 598 -38.28 -18.09 17.02
N VAL A 599 -38.31 -18.52 15.77
CA VAL A 599 -38.20 -19.92 15.37
C VAL A 599 -36.81 -20.15 14.79
N LEU A 600 -36.02 -20.97 15.47
CA LEU A 600 -34.81 -21.54 14.91
C LEU A 600 -35.21 -22.76 14.06
N SER A 601 -34.75 -22.78 12.81
CA SER A 601 -34.98 -23.89 11.88
C SER A 601 -33.69 -24.24 11.13
N GLY A 602 -33.27 -25.49 11.20
CA GLY A 602 -32.11 -26.01 10.47
C GLY A 602 -32.20 -27.53 10.33
N ALA A 603 -31.55 -28.09 9.31
CA ALA A 603 -31.59 -29.52 9.05
C ALA A 603 -30.92 -30.31 10.19
N GLU A 604 -29.81 -29.80 10.71
CA GLU A 604 -29.04 -30.42 11.79
C GLU A 604 -29.55 -30.02 13.18
N THR A 605 -30.20 -28.86 13.31
CA THR A 605 -30.63 -28.29 14.60
C THR A 605 -32.09 -28.58 14.94
N GLY A 606 -32.87 -29.04 13.96
CA GLY A 606 -34.32 -29.17 14.07
C GLY A 606 -35.03 -27.81 14.15
N ARG A 607 -36.30 -27.84 14.58
CA ARG A 607 -37.14 -26.66 14.78
C ARG A 607 -37.31 -26.39 16.28
N GLN A 608 -36.94 -25.20 16.75
CA GLN A 608 -37.02 -24.80 18.14
C GLN A 608 -37.59 -23.38 18.28
N SER A 609 -38.42 -23.16 19.31
CA SER A 609 -38.93 -21.84 19.65
C SER A 609 -38.05 -21.23 20.74
N LEU A 610 -37.53 -20.04 20.48
CA LEU A 610 -36.65 -19.29 21.38
C LEU A 610 -37.25 -17.91 21.62
N LYS A 611 -36.93 -17.29 22.76
CA LYS A 611 -37.46 -15.97 23.10
C LYS A 611 -36.33 -14.98 23.32
N ALA A 612 -36.39 -13.85 22.63
CA ALA A 612 -35.45 -12.75 22.81
C ALA A 612 -35.61 -12.14 24.21
N ASP A 613 -34.49 -11.76 24.83
CA ASP A 613 -34.48 -11.16 26.14
C ASP A 613 -34.90 -9.67 26.11
N LYS A 614 -34.71 -8.95 27.23
CA LYS A 614 -35.05 -7.53 27.34
C LYS A 614 -34.16 -6.61 26.49
N ALA A 615 -32.97 -7.06 26.12
CA ALA A 615 -32.03 -6.34 25.26
C ALA A 615 -32.22 -6.69 23.78
N GLY A 616 -33.11 -7.61 23.44
CA GLY A 616 -33.27 -8.12 22.08
C GLY A 616 -32.15 -9.10 21.69
N GLU A 617 -31.51 -9.73 22.68
CA GLU A 617 -30.52 -10.79 22.49
C GLU A 617 -31.18 -12.17 22.58
N LEU A 618 -30.67 -13.12 21.79
CA LEU A 618 -31.17 -14.48 21.71
C LEU A 618 -29.99 -15.46 21.93
N PRO A 619 -29.92 -16.15 23.08
CA PRO A 619 -28.93 -17.21 23.29
C PRO A 619 -29.33 -18.46 22.51
N VAL A 620 -28.37 -19.04 21.78
CA VAL A 620 -28.58 -20.21 20.92
C VAL A 620 -27.50 -21.24 21.21
N PRO A 621 -27.71 -22.13 22.19
CA PRO A 621 -26.79 -23.22 22.48
C PRO A 621 -26.93 -24.32 21.42
N LEU A 622 -25.83 -24.67 20.75
CA LEU A 622 -25.80 -25.68 19.70
C LEU A 622 -24.57 -26.57 19.85
N THR A 623 -24.63 -27.79 19.33
CA THR A 623 -23.47 -28.67 19.21
C THR A 623 -23.06 -28.71 17.74
N VAL A 624 -21.82 -28.28 17.46
CA VAL A 624 -21.29 -28.21 16.09
C VAL A 624 -20.23 -29.30 15.92
N GLN A 625 -20.58 -30.39 15.25
CA GLN A 625 -19.67 -31.51 14.92
C GLN A 625 -19.35 -31.61 13.41
N GLY A 626 -20.12 -30.90 12.59
CA GLY A 626 -19.97 -30.82 11.15
C GLY A 626 -20.59 -29.53 10.63
N ARG A 627 -20.70 -29.39 9.31
CA ARG A 627 -21.37 -28.22 8.72
C ARG A 627 -22.79 -28.11 9.29
N THR A 628 -23.06 -27.01 9.98
CA THR A 628 -24.33 -26.76 10.67
C THR A 628 -24.97 -25.51 10.08
N SER A 629 -26.16 -25.64 9.51
CA SER A 629 -26.86 -24.54 8.83
C SER A 629 -28.21 -24.32 9.47
N PHE A 630 -28.48 -23.09 9.88
CA PHE A 630 -29.77 -22.73 10.48
C PHE A 630 -30.22 -21.33 10.07
N THR A 631 -31.51 -21.11 10.26
CA THR A 631 -32.20 -19.83 10.08
C THR A 631 -32.93 -19.49 11.35
N ILE A 632 -33.02 -18.21 11.67
CA ILE A 632 -33.84 -17.71 12.77
C ILE A 632 -34.72 -16.59 12.22
N THR A 633 -36.04 -16.77 12.33
CA THR A 633 -37.06 -15.80 11.94
C THR A 633 -38.02 -15.57 13.11
N PRO A 634 -38.68 -14.40 13.24
CA PRO A 634 -39.81 -14.23 14.14
C PRO A 634 -40.86 -15.32 13.90
N ALA A 635 -41.45 -15.80 14.97
CA ALA A 635 -42.69 -16.56 14.88
C ALA A 635 -43.76 -15.55 14.46
N GLY A 636 -44.20 -15.61 13.20
CA GLY A 636 -45.32 -14.78 12.72
C GLY A 636 -46.48 -14.85 13.71
N VAL A 637 -47.07 -13.69 14.01
CA VAL A 637 -48.25 -13.57 14.89
C VAL A 637 -49.43 -14.35 14.31
#